data_AF-A0A1V6JI08-F1
#
_entry.id   AF-A0A1V6JI08-F1
#
_cell.length_a   1.000
_cell.length_b   1.000
_cell.length_c   1.000
_cell.angle_alpha   90.00
_cell.angle_beta   90.00
_cell.angle_gamma   90.00
#
_symmetry.space_group_name_H-M   'P 1'
#
loop_
_entity.id
_entity.type
_entity.pdbx_description
1 polymer ?
#
loop_
_entity_poly.entity_id
_entity_poly.type
_entity_poly.pdbx_seq_one_letter_code
_entity_poly.pdbx_strand_id
1 'polypeptide(L)'
;MKKTTITIIGVLLTLGVYAQAPQGFNYQAVVRNDQGAPLSGQQVSIRISLQDEAGVITHYSETHSVTTSPQGVVSFVVGSGTVQNGTFANIPWAEGNIYMKIEVDPTGGNGYTTLGVSQLQSVPYALHAQTANRFEAIPGAGDEALFEVRNSEGKVVFAVYEQGVRIYVDGDPGDEDKGNRSGFAIGGLTGFKDTGEEYFRVSRGYTQVLFDDEGKSNRSGFAIGGLTGLKGGEDEKDYLNVSRNQTRVIFDDTAKGNRSGFFIGGLTGLKDGEESGASFFDVTTDATGVIDPAENRVLWYPLKNAFLAGRVLVESSDNVGENSFAVGYESKGKGKYSQAMGFQAQALGNYSTAIGNKAKAHQINSFAFGEDAEAVGEESYAIGRGASATGYRSFAIGSAGIDTLGNASEPPQAIGNYSFALGQGAKAVGEGAFSMGLTANAIGNYSIAIGRNSKASDRYGIAIGWHSVAANAATAIGYNALATGSSAISIGSVTNASGAVSTALGNSTKASGDFSTAMGYFTKALGEYSTAMGYFTNASGKFSTAMGMSTEASKIASVSMGYLTIASGEYSTAMGYGTEASGYSSAAIGENTVASGARSTAMGYDTQSTSYYSTAMGYSTVASGNSSTAMGGGSKASASYSSALGFYTIANTLAMTAIGQYNWFGADNPGGWLATDPIFVIGIGNNSSDRKNAMTVLKNGRIGLQSVTAPTYALELPNSAEEGKGSARATAWVTHSDTRIKSNQQPIHYGLAQVLLMAPKTYFQHNSTTKNGNIVIAPEGKQDIGLVAQEVYEIIPEVVSKPENEQAALWGIAYDKLVPVLIKAIQEQQEMIEGLKGEIEQMKKTMDK
;
A
#
# COMPACT_ATOMS: atom_id res chain seq x y z
N MET A 1 -29.80 -36.88 33.02
CA MET A 1 -31.20 -36.71 32.56
C MET A 1 -31.33 -35.70 31.41
N LYS A 2 -30.61 -35.87 30.27
CA LYS A 2 -30.77 -35.00 29.09
C LYS A 2 -30.58 -35.70 27.73
N LYS A 3 -30.44 -37.03 27.69
CA LYS A 3 -30.24 -37.79 26.42
C LYS A 3 -31.51 -38.45 25.86
N THR A 4 -32.59 -38.54 26.63
CA THR A 4 -33.85 -39.17 26.19
C THR A 4 -34.89 -38.20 25.64
N THR A 5 -34.71 -36.89 25.79
CA THR A 5 -35.68 -35.87 25.36
C THR A 5 -35.43 -35.35 23.93
N ILE A 6 -34.23 -35.55 23.37
CA ILE A 6 -33.89 -35.09 22.00
C ILE A 6 -34.28 -36.14 20.94
N THR A 7 -34.30 -37.43 21.30
CA THR A 7 -34.73 -38.50 20.39
C THR A 7 -36.23 -38.47 20.11
N ILE A 8 -37.04 -37.90 21.02
CA ILE A 8 -38.51 -37.85 20.89
C ILE A 8 -38.97 -36.65 20.04
N ILE A 9 -38.13 -35.62 19.84
CA ILE A 9 -38.46 -34.47 18.97
C ILE A 9 -38.07 -34.72 17.51
N GLY A 10 -37.11 -35.63 17.24
CA GLY A 10 -36.75 -36.01 15.86
C GLY A 10 -37.69 -36.99 15.17
N VAL A 11 -38.52 -37.73 15.93
CA VAL A 11 -39.39 -38.80 15.41
C VAL A 11 -40.83 -38.32 15.12
N LEU A 12 -41.15 -37.06 15.45
CA LEU A 12 -42.49 -36.48 15.29
C LEU A 12 -42.66 -35.56 14.05
N LEU A 13 -41.71 -35.58 13.11
CA LEU A 13 -41.68 -34.66 11.95
C LEU A 13 -41.52 -35.34 10.57
N THR A 14 -42.08 -36.53 10.39
CA THR A 14 -42.28 -37.13 9.06
C THR A 14 -43.69 -37.68 8.91
N LEU A 15 -44.65 -36.76 8.79
CA LEU A 15 -45.96 -37.00 8.17
C LEU A 15 -45.85 -36.70 6.67
N GLY A 16 -46.57 -37.49 5.87
CA GLY A 16 -46.35 -37.69 4.44
C GLY A 16 -46.16 -36.44 3.58
N VAL A 17 -45.17 -36.53 2.68
CA VAL A 17 -45.06 -35.66 1.51
C VAL A 17 -45.26 -36.56 0.30
N TYR A 18 -46.45 -36.49 -0.30
CA TYR A 18 -46.63 -36.92 -1.69
C TYR A 18 -45.81 -35.96 -2.56
N ALA A 19 -44.81 -36.47 -3.27
CA ALA A 19 -44.23 -35.72 -4.37
C ALA A 19 -45.28 -35.65 -5.49
N GLN A 20 -46.09 -34.60 -5.50
CA GLN A 20 -46.82 -34.23 -6.71
C GLN A 20 -45.80 -33.65 -7.70
N ALA A 21 -45.77 -34.20 -8.91
CA ALA A 21 -45.04 -33.58 -10.00
C ALA A 21 -45.56 -32.14 -10.17
N PRO A 22 -44.67 -31.13 -10.27
CA PRO A 22 -45.10 -29.74 -10.43
C PRO A 22 -45.97 -29.60 -11.69
N GLN A 23 -47.23 -29.18 -11.54
CA GLN A 23 -48.17 -28.99 -12.66
C GLN A 23 -47.95 -27.63 -13.34
N GLY A 24 -46.77 -27.43 -13.94
CA GLY A 24 -46.47 -26.21 -14.68
C GLY A 24 -45.08 -26.19 -15.30
N PHE A 25 -44.85 -25.21 -16.18
CA PHE A 25 -43.56 -25.00 -16.84
C PHE A 25 -43.11 -23.55 -16.74
N ASN A 26 -41.79 -23.34 -16.65
CA ASN A 26 -41.22 -21.99 -16.57
C ASN A 26 -41.40 -21.26 -17.90
N TYR A 27 -41.87 -20.01 -17.83
CA TYR A 27 -41.97 -19.12 -18.98
C TYR A 27 -41.31 -17.78 -18.67
N GLN A 28 -40.50 -17.30 -19.62
CA GLN A 28 -39.81 -16.03 -19.54
C GLN A 28 -40.03 -15.25 -20.84
N ALA A 29 -40.38 -13.97 -20.71
CA ALA A 29 -40.61 -13.10 -21.85
C ALA A 29 -40.06 -11.69 -21.57
N VAL A 30 -39.83 -10.93 -22.64
CA VAL A 30 -39.47 -9.51 -22.56
C VAL A 30 -40.69 -8.69 -22.95
N VAL A 31 -41.20 -7.90 -22.01
CA VAL A 31 -42.35 -7.03 -22.22
C VAL A 31 -41.85 -5.67 -22.71
N ARG A 32 -42.35 -5.24 -23.87
CA ARG A 32 -41.96 -3.99 -24.55
C ARG A 32 -43.17 -3.09 -24.73
N ASN A 33 -42.95 -1.78 -24.81
CA ASN A 33 -43.97 -0.80 -25.17
C ASN A 33 -44.21 -0.76 -26.70
N ASP A 34 -45.17 0.04 -27.14
CA ASP A 34 -45.57 0.18 -28.55
C ASP A 34 -44.48 0.76 -29.46
N GLN A 35 -43.37 1.24 -28.89
CA GLN A 35 -42.18 1.72 -29.60
C GLN A 35 -41.04 0.68 -29.63
N GLY A 36 -41.28 -0.53 -29.10
CA GLY A 36 -40.31 -1.62 -29.06
C GLY A 36 -39.26 -1.53 -27.94
N ALA A 37 -39.38 -0.57 -27.02
CA ALA A 37 -38.50 -0.43 -25.86
C ALA A 37 -38.97 -1.30 -24.68
N PRO A 38 -38.07 -1.95 -23.92
CA PRO A 38 -38.45 -2.76 -22.76
C PRO A 38 -39.10 -1.93 -21.65
N LEU A 39 -40.19 -2.43 -21.08
CA LEU A 39 -40.87 -1.79 -19.94
C LEU A 39 -40.12 -2.13 -18.66
N SER A 40 -39.38 -1.17 -18.09
CA SER A 40 -38.48 -1.40 -16.94
C SER A 40 -39.16 -1.14 -15.59
N GLY A 41 -39.17 -2.13 -14.68
CA GLY A 41 -39.59 -1.95 -13.29
C GLY A 41 -41.08 -1.68 -13.08
N GLN A 42 -41.94 -2.01 -14.05
CA GLN A 42 -43.36 -1.70 -14.06
C GLN A 42 -44.19 -2.97 -13.80
N GLN A 43 -45.30 -2.85 -13.06
CA GLN A 43 -46.25 -3.93 -12.90
C GLN A 43 -47.07 -4.11 -14.18
N VAL A 44 -47.07 -5.32 -14.72
CA VAL A 44 -47.82 -5.72 -15.92
C VAL A 44 -48.70 -6.92 -15.60
N SER A 45 -49.83 -7.04 -16.29
CA SER A 45 -50.70 -8.21 -16.19
C SER A 45 -50.58 -9.03 -17.48
N ILE A 46 -50.33 -10.33 -17.34
CA ILE A 46 -50.14 -11.24 -18.47
C ILE A 46 -51.20 -12.32 -18.40
N ARG A 47 -51.92 -12.52 -19.50
CA ARG A 47 -52.87 -13.61 -19.68
C ARG A 47 -52.30 -14.64 -20.64
N ILE A 48 -52.31 -15.90 -20.22
CA ILE A 48 -51.92 -17.04 -21.03
C ILE A 48 -53.15 -17.91 -21.26
N SER A 49 -53.40 -18.27 -22.51
CA SER A 49 -54.44 -19.22 -22.89
C SER A 49 -53.82 -20.35 -23.70
N LEU A 50 -54.11 -21.59 -23.30
CA LEU A 50 -53.77 -22.81 -24.00
C LEU A 50 -55.01 -23.30 -24.75
N GLN A 51 -54.91 -23.31 -26.08
CA GLN A 51 -56.04 -23.47 -26.99
C GLN A 51 -55.69 -24.36 -28.17
N ASP A 52 -56.70 -24.76 -28.93
CA ASP A 52 -56.52 -25.41 -30.23
C ASP A 52 -55.98 -24.42 -31.30
N GLU A 53 -55.59 -24.95 -32.47
CA GLU A 53 -54.99 -24.18 -33.57
C GLU A 53 -55.89 -23.03 -34.05
N ALA A 54 -57.21 -23.24 -34.07
CA ALA A 54 -58.18 -22.26 -34.52
C ALA A 54 -58.59 -21.25 -33.43
N GLY A 55 -58.20 -21.48 -32.17
CA GLY A 55 -58.63 -20.69 -31.01
C GLY A 55 -60.11 -20.84 -30.66
N VAL A 56 -60.76 -21.90 -31.14
CA VAL A 56 -62.19 -22.17 -30.93
C VAL A 56 -62.41 -22.82 -29.56
N ILE A 57 -61.51 -23.71 -29.14
CA ILE A 57 -61.54 -24.35 -27.82
C ILE A 57 -60.35 -23.84 -27.00
N THR A 58 -60.63 -23.15 -25.88
CA THR A 58 -59.63 -22.83 -24.86
C THR A 58 -59.66 -23.93 -23.79
N HIS A 59 -58.61 -24.74 -23.71
CA HIS A 59 -58.48 -25.83 -22.74
C HIS A 59 -58.14 -25.31 -21.34
N TYR A 60 -57.34 -24.24 -21.26
CA TYR A 60 -56.94 -23.62 -20.01
C TYR A 60 -56.55 -22.16 -20.22
N SER A 61 -56.88 -21.28 -19.28
CA SER A 61 -56.33 -19.92 -19.24
C SER A 61 -56.10 -19.43 -17.83
N GLU A 62 -55.07 -18.60 -17.67
CA GLU A 62 -54.67 -18.01 -16.38
C GLU A 62 -54.08 -16.61 -16.55
N THR A 63 -54.00 -15.90 -15.43
CA THR A 63 -53.46 -14.53 -15.36
C THR A 63 -52.36 -14.42 -14.31
N HIS A 64 -51.34 -13.62 -14.61
CA HIS A 64 -50.20 -13.33 -13.76
C HIS A 64 -50.00 -11.82 -13.65
N SER A 65 -49.95 -11.30 -12.43
CA SER A 65 -49.53 -9.92 -12.17
C SER A 65 -48.08 -9.90 -11.71
N VAL A 66 -47.18 -9.44 -12.57
CA VAL A 66 -45.72 -9.51 -12.35
C VAL A 66 -45.06 -8.16 -12.61
N THR A 67 -43.96 -7.87 -11.92
CA THR A 67 -43.15 -6.65 -12.14
C THR A 67 -41.97 -6.98 -13.04
N THR A 68 -41.77 -6.19 -14.09
CA THR A 68 -40.67 -6.38 -15.06
C THR A 68 -39.30 -6.02 -14.46
N SER A 69 -38.24 -6.70 -14.89
CA SER A 69 -36.84 -6.33 -14.57
C SER A 69 -36.42 -5.03 -15.28
N PRO A 70 -35.23 -4.44 -14.97
CA PRO A 70 -34.72 -3.28 -15.69
C PRO A 70 -34.53 -3.49 -17.20
N GLN A 71 -34.46 -4.74 -17.65
CA GLN A 71 -34.35 -5.12 -19.06
C GLN A 71 -35.72 -5.51 -19.68
N GLY A 72 -36.82 -5.31 -18.95
CA GLY A 72 -38.18 -5.66 -19.38
C GLY A 72 -38.54 -7.13 -19.24
N VAL A 73 -37.71 -7.92 -18.54
CA VAL A 73 -37.89 -9.38 -18.44
C VAL A 73 -38.90 -9.70 -17.34
N VAL A 74 -39.82 -10.62 -17.62
CA VAL A 74 -40.72 -11.25 -16.65
C VAL A 74 -40.48 -12.75 -16.62
N SER A 75 -40.62 -13.38 -15.45
CA SER A 75 -40.49 -14.82 -15.30
C SER A 75 -41.55 -15.33 -14.34
N PHE A 76 -42.31 -16.32 -14.79
CA PHE A 76 -43.40 -16.94 -14.03
C PHE A 76 -43.58 -18.39 -14.49
N VAL A 77 -44.33 -19.18 -13.71
CA VAL A 77 -44.63 -20.57 -14.03
C VAL A 77 -46.03 -20.63 -14.62
N VAL A 78 -46.15 -21.12 -15.86
CA VAL A 78 -47.45 -21.37 -16.48
C VAL A 78 -48.07 -22.59 -15.82
N GLY A 79 -49.27 -22.44 -15.25
CA GLY A 79 -49.94 -23.43 -14.40
C GLY A 79 -49.99 -23.05 -12.90
N SER A 80 -49.33 -21.96 -12.49
CA SER A 80 -49.36 -21.45 -11.11
C SER A 80 -50.03 -20.07 -10.97
N GLY A 81 -50.69 -19.59 -12.03
CA GLY A 81 -51.36 -18.28 -12.05
C GLY A 81 -52.77 -18.32 -11.46
N THR A 82 -53.46 -17.18 -11.51
CA THR A 82 -54.89 -17.13 -11.18
C THR A 82 -55.68 -17.65 -12.38
N VAL A 83 -56.27 -18.85 -12.23
CA VAL A 83 -57.04 -19.53 -13.28
C VAL A 83 -58.27 -18.71 -13.68
N GLN A 84 -58.47 -18.54 -14.98
CA GLN A 84 -59.62 -17.85 -15.56
C GLN A 84 -60.59 -18.82 -16.24
N ASN A 85 -60.09 -19.91 -16.83
CA ASN A 85 -60.91 -20.97 -17.45
C ASN A 85 -60.16 -22.32 -17.44
N GLY A 86 -60.89 -23.42 -17.28
CA GLY A 86 -60.36 -24.78 -17.35
C GLY A 86 -59.58 -25.24 -16.11
N THR A 87 -58.89 -26.36 -16.24
CA THR A 87 -57.99 -26.91 -15.20
C THR A 87 -56.73 -27.43 -15.89
N PHE A 88 -55.56 -27.06 -15.39
CA PHE A 88 -54.28 -27.36 -16.06
C PHE A 88 -54.05 -28.87 -16.28
N ALA A 89 -54.54 -29.70 -15.34
CA ALA A 89 -54.49 -31.16 -15.43
C ALA A 89 -55.35 -31.76 -16.56
N ASN A 90 -56.37 -31.04 -17.04
CA ASN A 90 -57.33 -31.54 -18.04
C ASN A 90 -56.99 -31.10 -19.47
N ILE A 91 -55.83 -30.47 -19.68
CA ILE A 91 -55.37 -30.10 -21.02
C ILE A 91 -54.99 -31.40 -21.77
N PRO A 92 -55.51 -31.64 -22.99
CA PRO A 92 -55.25 -32.87 -23.73
C PRO A 92 -53.85 -32.85 -24.39
N TRP A 93 -52.81 -32.86 -23.58
CA TRP A 93 -51.40 -32.80 -24.01
C TRP A 93 -51.00 -33.95 -24.96
N ALA A 94 -51.70 -35.08 -24.90
CA ALA A 94 -51.38 -36.30 -25.63
C ALA A 94 -51.98 -36.37 -27.05
N GLU A 95 -53.07 -35.65 -27.32
CA GLU A 95 -53.91 -35.88 -28.51
C GLU A 95 -54.03 -34.67 -29.44
N GLY A 96 -53.46 -33.51 -29.09
CA GLY A 96 -53.63 -32.28 -29.86
C GLY A 96 -52.40 -31.40 -29.95
N ASN A 97 -52.27 -30.68 -31.07
CA ASN A 97 -51.35 -29.55 -31.18
C ASN A 97 -51.87 -28.42 -30.28
N ILE A 98 -51.25 -28.21 -29.11
CA ILE A 98 -51.62 -27.13 -28.18
C ILE A 98 -50.91 -25.83 -28.58
N TYR A 99 -51.68 -24.76 -28.74
CA TYR A 99 -51.19 -23.43 -29.04
C TYR A 99 -51.30 -22.54 -27.81
N MET A 100 -50.23 -21.83 -27.51
CA MET A 100 -50.18 -20.85 -26.45
C MET A 100 -50.40 -19.45 -27.02
N LYS A 101 -51.51 -18.83 -26.63
CA LYS A 101 -51.82 -17.42 -26.87
C LYS A 101 -51.35 -16.60 -25.68
N ILE A 102 -50.54 -15.57 -25.93
CA ILE A 102 -50.03 -14.65 -24.91
C ILE A 102 -50.63 -13.28 -25.11
N GLU A 103 -51.14 -12.69 -24.04
CA GLU A 103 -51.71 -11.35 -24.04
C GLU A 103 -51.19 -10.54 -22.85
N VAL A 104 -50.98 -9.25 -23.02
CA VAL A 104 -50.43 -8.36 -21.97
C VAL A 104 -51.27 -7.11 -21.82
N ASP A 105 -51.46 -6.67 -20.57
CA ASP A 105 -51.84 -5.30 -20.23
C ASP A 105 -50.62 -4.60 -19.61
N PRO A 106 -49.99 -3.66 -20.34
CA PRO A 106 -48.82 -2.92 -19.88
C PRO A 106 -49.06 -2.08 -18.61
N THR A 107 -50.32 -1.78 -18.28
CA THR A 107 -50.72 -0.98 -17.11
C THR A 107 -51.06 -1.82 -15.88
N GLY A 108 -51.02 -3.15 -16.00
CA GLY A 108 -51.34 -4.06 -14.90
C GLY A 108 -52.84 -4.27 -14.67
N GLY A 109 -53.70 -3.78 -15.57
CA GLY A 109 -55.16 -3.91 -15.53
C GLY A 109 -55.70 -5.17 -16.24
N ASN A 110 -56.90 -5.04 -16.81
CA ASN A 110 -57.63 -6.10 -17.52
C ASN A 110 -57.80 -5.84 -19.03
N GLY A 111 -57.12 -4.82 -19.58
CA GLY A 111 -57.14 -4.43 -21.00
C GLY A 111 -56.05 -5.15 -21.80
N TYR A 112 -56.25 -6.44 -22.06
CA TYR A 112 -55.22 -7.29 -22.68
C TYR A 112 -55.09 -7.08 -24.19
N THR A 113 -53.84 -6.98 -24.66
CA THR A 113 -53.47 -6.92 -26.09
C THR A 113 -52.75 -8.22 -26.46
N THR A 114 -53.12 -8.86 -27.58
CA THR A 114 -52.49 -10.12 -28.02
C THR A 114 -51.09 -9.87 -28.59
N LEU A 115 -50.09 -10.54 -28.03
CA LEU A 115 -48.69 -10.45 -28.47
C LEU A 115 -48.32 -11.53 -29.51
N GLY A 116 -48.97 -12.69 -29.44
CA GLY A 116 -48.76 -13.78 -30.40
C GLY A 116 -49.45 -15.08 -29.99
N VAL A 117 -49.58 -15.98 -30.96
CA VAL A 117 -50.02 -17.36 -30.77
C VAL A 117 -48.93 -18.27 -31.34
N SER A 118 -48.40 -19.17 -30.53
CA SER A 118 -47.36 -20.11 -30.94
C SER A 118 -47.71 -21.54 -30.51
N GLN A 119 -47.50 -22.51 -31.38
CA GLN A 119 -47.60 -23.92 -31.02
C GLN A 119 -46.53 -24.26 -29.99
N LEU A 120 -46.91 -24.91 -28.88
CA LEU A 120 -45.96 -25.45 -27.92
C LEU A 120 -45.33 -26.70 -28.51
N GLN A 121 -44.05 -26.62 -28.88
CA GLN A 121 -43.27 -27.79 -29.28
C GLN A 121 -42.87 -28.57 -28.02
N SER A 122 -43.20 -29.86 -27.98
CA SER A 122 -43.02 -30.71 -26.81
C SER A 122 -41.55 -30.92 -26.44
N VAL A 123 -41.23 -30.96 -25.14
CA VAL A 123 -39.91 -31.31 -24.60
C VAL A 123 -39.82 -32.83 -24.38
N PRO A 124 -38.76 -33.55 -24.80
CA PRO A 124 -38.84 -35.01 -24.94
C PRO A 124 -38.72 -35.89 -23.68
N TYR A 125 -38.71 -35.44 -22.43
CA TYR A 125 -38.38 -36.38 -21.31
C TYR A 125 -39.02 -36.21 -19.93
N ALA A 126 -40.13 -35.49 -19.75
CA ALA A 126 -40.81 -35.45 -18.44
C ALA A 126 -42.34 -35.66 -18.46
N LEU A 127 -42.95 -35.80 -19.64
CA LEU A 127 -44.39 -36.13 -19.79
C LEU A 127 -44.63 -37.53 -20.38
N HIS A 128 -43.57 -38.27 -20.70
CA HIS A 128 -43.66 -39.64 -21.23
C HIS A 128 -43.54 -40.74 -20.16
N ALA A 129 -43.50 -40.37 -18.87
CA ALA A 129 -43.61 -41.33 -17.76
C ALA A 129 -45.05 -41.51 -17.24
N GLN A 130 -45.99 -40.62 -17.64
CA GLN A 130 -47.41 -40.73 -17.27
C GLN A 130 -48.30 -41.20 -18.45
N THR A 131 -47.74 -41.33 -19.66
CA THR A 131 -48.42 -41.88 -20.85
C THR A 131 -47.64 -43.01 -21.54
N ALA A 132 -46.63 -43.59 -20.88
CA ALA A 132 -46.20 -44.94 -21.23
C ALA A 132 -47.21 -45.95 -20.69
N ASN A 133 -48.42 -45.90 -21.26
CA ASN A 133 -49.37 -47.01 -21.21
C ASN A 133 -48.64 -48.23 -21.78
N ARG A 134 -48.16 -49.05 -20.85
CA ARG A 134 -48.44 -50.47 -20.77
C ARG A 134 -49.21 -50.95 -22.01
N PHE A 135 -48.56 -51.78 -22.82
CA PHE A 135 -49.26 -52.65 -23.75
C PHE A 135 -50.18 -53.55 -22.93
N GLU A 136 -51.39 -53.08 -22.69
CA GLU A 136 -52.55 -53.90 -22.42
C GLU A 136 -53.39 -53.86 -23.68
N ALA A 137 -53.12 -54.83 -24.55
CA ALA A 137 -54.19 -55.39 -25.35
C ALA A 137 -55.18 -56.03 -24.36
N ILE A 138 -56.10 -55.22 -23.83
CA ILE A 138 -57.39 -55.73 -23.38
C ILE A 138 -58.17 -55.93 -24.67
N PRO A 139 -58.53 -57.17 -25.08
CA PRO A 139 -59.51 -57.35 -26.13
C PRO A 139 -60.81 -56.73 -25.64
N GLY A 140 -61.14 -55.57 -26.20
CA GLY A 140 -62.47 -54.99 -26.09
C GLY A 140 -63.40 -55.79 -27.00
N ALA A 141 -64.38 -56.48 -26.42
CA ALA A 141 -65.66 -56.88 -27.01
C ALA A 141 -65.71 -57.40 -28.48
N GLY A 142 -64.61 -57.85 -29.07
CA GLY A 142 -64.54 -58.17 -30.51
C GLY A 142 -63.49 -59.20 -30.94
N ASP A 143 -62.68 -59.76 -30.03
CA ASP A 143 -61.83 -60.92 -30.34
C ASP A 143 -62.54 -62.22 -29.94
N GLU A 144 -62.64 -63.17 -30.88
CA GLU A 144 -63.11 -64.53 -30.58
C GLU A 144 -62.10 -65.27 -29.72
N ALA A 145 -62.58 -65.93 -28.65
CA ALA A 145 -61.74 -66.81 -27.86
C ALA A 145 -61.35 -68.04 -28.70
N LEU A 146 -60.06 -68.39 -28.73
CA LEU A 146 -59.58 -69.63 -29.36
C LEU A 146 -60.16 -70.86 -28.66
N PHE A 147 -60.39 -70.75 -27.35
CA PHE A 147 -61.02 -71.77 -26.52
C PHE A 147 -61.69 -71.10 -25.32
N GLU A 148 -62.95 -71.41 -25.04
CA GLU A 148 -63.67 -70.93 -23.87
C GLU A 148 -64.37 -72.07 -23.13
N VAL A 149 -64.32 -72.02 -21.80
CA VAL A 149 -65.10 -72.85 -20.90
C VAL A 149 -66.17 -71.97 -20.31
N ARG A 150 -67.43 -72.36 -20.50
CA ARG A 150 -68.60 -71.67 -19.93
C ARG A 150 -69.17 -72.47 -18.76
N ASN A 151 -69.71 -71.78 -17.76
CA ASN A 151 -70.48 -72.39 -16.69
C ASN A 151 -71.92 -72.75 -17.18
N SER A 152 -72.72 -73.39 -16.32
CA SER A 152 -74.10 -73.79 -16.64
C SER A 152 -75.05 -72.64 -16.96
N GLU A 153 -74.67 -71.40 -16.66
CA GLU A 153 -75.44 -70.17 -16.92
C GLU A 153 -74.98 -69.48 -18.22
N GLY A 154 -74.04 -70.08 -18.95
CA GLY A 154 -73.53 -69.57 -20.22
C GLY A 154 -72.46 -68.50 -20.09
N LYS A 155 -71.99 -68.17 -18.87
CA LYS A 155 -70.89 -67.22 -18.64
C LYS A 155 -69.53 -67.91 -18.81
N VAL A 156 -68.57 -67.21 -19.41
CA VAL A 156 -67.19 -67.70 -19.60
C VAL A 156 -66.44 -67.67 -18.25
N VAL A 157 -65.84 -68.79 -17.85
CA VAL A 157 -65.05 -68.92 -16.60
C VAL A 157 -63.55 -69.10 -16.87
N PHE A 158 -63.20 -69.60 -18.05
CA PHE A 158 -61.82 -69.72 -18.51
C PHE A 158 -61.80 -69.50 -20.01
N ALA A 159 -60.94 -68.62 -20.51
CA ALA A 159 -60.80 -68.39 -21.94
C ALA A 159 -59.33 -68.22 -22.34
N VAL A 160 -58.98 -68.81 -23.47
CA VAL A 160 -57.69 -68.68 -24.13
C VAL A 160 -57.86 -67.80 -25.34
N TYR A 161 -57.06 -66.74 -25.39
CA TYR A 161 -56.96 -65.82 -26.51
C TYR A 161 -55.56 -65.94 -27.12
N GLU A 162 -55.37 -65.49 -28.37
CA GLU A 162 -54.04 -65.49 -29.02
C GLU A 162 -52.98 -64.74 -28.20
N GLN A 163 -53.40 -63.76 -27.38
CA GLN A 163 -52.53 -62.90 -26.60
C GLN A 163 -52.36 -63.35 -25.14
N GLY A 164 -53.07 -64.39 -24.67
CA GLY A 164 -52.93 -64.89 -23.30
C GLY A 164 -54.12 -65.68 -22.75
N VAL A 165 -54.01 -66.14 -21.50
CA VAL A 165 -55.05 -66.90 -20.79
C VAL A 165 -55.75 -66.00 -19.78
N ARG A 166 -57.10 -66.02 -19.76
CA ARG A 166 -57.93 -65.34 -18.76
C ARG A 166 -58.76 -66.33 -17.97
N ILE A 167 -58.85 -66.07 -16.66
CA ILE A 167 -59.69 -66.82 -15.73
C ILE A 167 -60.67 -65.82 -15.14
N TYR A 168 -61.96 -66.05 -15.32
CA TYR A 168 -63.03 -65.23 -14.77
C TYR A 168 -63.54 -65.90 -13.50
N VAL A 169 -63.35 -65.23 -12.36
CA VAL A 169 -63.82 -65.68 -11.06
C VAL A 169 -64.94 -64.75 -10.64
N ASP A 170 -66.17 -65.06 -11.06
CA ASP A 170 -67.35 -64.28 -10.69
C ASP A 170 -67.86 -64.70 -9.30
N GLY A 171 -68.36 -63.74 -8.52
CA GLY A 171 -69.04 -64.00 -7.25
C GLY A 171 -70.46 -64.53 -7.48
N ASP A 172 -71.06 -65.14 -6.45
CA ASP A 172 -72.46 -65.55 -6.50
C ASP A 172 -73.36 -64.32 -6.79
N PRO A 173 -74.39 -64.38 -7.67
CA PRO A 173 -75.12 -63.21 -8.17
C PRO A 173 -75.86 -62.36 -7.11
N GLY A 174 -75.84 -62.77 -5.84
CA GLY A 174 -76.47 -62.07 -4.72
C GLY A 174 -75.56 -61.13 -3.93
N ASP A 175 -74.26 -61.04 -4.23
CA ASP A 175 -73.26 -60.35 -3.40
C ASP A 175 -72.46 -59.25 -4.16
N GLU A 176 -73.06 -58.61 -5.17
CA GLU A 176 -72.40 -57.53 -5.94
C GLU A 176 -71.99 -56.29 -5.09
N ASP A 177 -72.52 -56.13 -3.87
CA ASP A 177 -72.23 -55.02 -2.95
C ASP A 177 -71.37 -55.40 -1.72
N LYS A 178 -70.87 -56.64 -1.62
CA LYS A 178 -70.01 -57.09 -0.50
C LYS A 178 -68.76 -57.78 -1.02
N GLY A 179 -67.60 -57.22 -0.65
CA GLY A 179 -66.32 -57.53 -1.29
C GLY A 179 -66.03 -59.03 -1.55
N ASN A 180 -65.79 -59.36 -2.81
CA ASN A 180 -65.52 -60.71 -3.30
C ASN A 180 -64.11 -61.19 -2.90
N ARG A 181 -63.97 -62.50 -2.69
CA ARG A 181 -62.66 -63.15 -2.50
C ARG A 181 -62.31 -63.95 -3.75
N SER A 182 -61.27 -63.53 -4.46
CA SER A 182 -60.75 -64.26 -5.62
C SER A 182 -59.35 -64.79 -5.33
N GLY A 183 -58.93 -65.86 -5.98
CA GLY A 183 -57.59 -66.39 -5.78
C GLY A 183 -57.21 -67.42 -6.82
N PHE A 184 -55.97 -67.37 -7.27
CA PHE A 184 -55.37 -68.38 -8.12
C PHE A 184 -54.18 -68.98 -7.37
N ALA A 185 -54.27 -70.27 -7.04
CA ALA A 185 -53.24 -70.97 -6.29
C ALA A 185 -52.73 -72.16 -7.11
N ILE A 186 -51.41 -72.26 -7.22
CA ILE A 186 -50.73 -73.42 -7.79
C ILE A 186 -50.10 -74.18 -6.63
N GLY A 187 -50.60 -75.39 -6.37
CA GLY A 187 -50.10 -76.21 -5.28
C GLY A 187 -50.31 -77.69 -5.55
N GLY A 188 -49.38 -78.51 -5.06
CA GLY A 188 -49.45 -79.97 -5.13
C GLY A 188 -49.24 -80.60 -3.76
N LEU A 189 -50.00 -81.66 -3.48
CA LEU A 189 -49.74 -82.59 -2.37
C LEU A 189 -49.01 -83.80 -2.94
N THR A 190 -47.69 -83.87 -2.78
CA THR A 190 -46.94 -85.04 -3.21
C THR A 190 -46.84 -86.04 -2.06
N GLY A 191 -47.49 -87.19 -2.24
CA GLY A 191 -47.53 -88.27 -1.25
C GLY A 191 -46.44 -89.33 -1.42
N PHE A 192 -45.58 -89.26 -2.43
CA PHE A 192 -44.67 -90.37 -2.74
C PHE A 192 -43.27 -89.93 -3.20
N LYS A 193 -42.30 -90.76 -2.82
CA LYS A 193 -40.89 -90.72 -3.22
C LYS A 193 -40.76 -90.94 -4.74
N ASP A 194 -40.76 -89.88 -5.54
CA ASP A 194 -39.79 -89.74 -6.64
C ASP A 194 -39.88 -88.39 -7.34
N THR A 195 -38.71 -87.93 -7.81
CA THR A 195 -38.37 -86.84 -8.74
C THR A 195 -38.93 -85.44 -8.47
N GLY A 196 -38.01 -84.47 -8.34
CA GLY A 196 -38.32 -83.04 -8.14
C GLY A 196 -39.13 -82.47 -9.30
N GLU A 197 -40.33 -81.99 -9.00
CA GLU A 197 -41.22 -81.34 -9.96
C GLU A 197 -41.25 -79.83 -9.66
N GLU A 198 -40.90 -79.02 -10.66
CA GLU A 198 -41.12 -77.57 -10.65
C GLU A 198 -42.62 -77.30 -10.75
N TYR A 199 -43.23 -76.70 -9.72
CA TYR A 199 -44.69 -76.49 -9.71
C TYR A 199 -45.16 -75.40 -10.68
N PHE A 200 -44.31 -74.41 -10.96
CA PHE A 200 -44.59 -73.37 -11.93
C PHE A 200 -43.30 -72.86 -12.57
N ARG A 201 -43.12 -73.17 -13.86
CA ARG A 201 -41.96 -72.73 -14.65
C ARG A 201 -42.38 -71.73 -15.70
N VAL A 202 -41.62 -70.65 -15.79
CA VAL A 202 -41.81 -69.62 -16.80
C VAL A 202 -40.48 -69.38 -17.54
N SER A 203 -40.45 -69.66 -18.85
CA SER A 203 -39.24 -69.48 -19.66
C SER A 203 -39.46 -68.55 -20.85
N ARG A 204 -38.51 -67.61 -21.04
CA ARG A 204 -38.23 -66.85 -22.28
C ARG A 204 -39.46 -66.28 -22.99
N GLY A 205 -40.16 -65.40 -22.29
CA GLY A 205 -41.23 -64.56 -22.85
C GLY A 205 -41.97 -63.89 -21.69
N TYR A 206 -42.19 -62.58 -21.80
CA TYR A 206 -42.81 -61.74 -20.78
C TYR A 206 -44.01 -62.45 -20.12
N THR A 207 -43.97 -62.62 -18.79
CA THR A 207 -45.08 -63.25 -18.05
C THR A 207 -45.66 -62.27 -17.05
N GLN A 208 -46.96 -62.06 -17.16
CA GLN A 208 -47.72 -61.14 -16.33
C GLN A 208 -48.90 -61.89 -15.71
N VAL A 209 -48.99 -61.84 -14.38
CA VAL A 209 -50.21 -62.18 -13.64
C VAL A 209 -50.86 -60.86 -13.25
N LEU A 210 -52.09 -60.65 -13.71
CA LEU A 210 -52.85 -59.43 -13.47
C LEU A 210 -54.14 -59.75 -12.70
N PHE A 211 -54.37 -58.99 -11.63
CA PHE A 211 -55.65 -58.92 -10.94
C PHE A 211 -56.24 -57.55 -11.23
N ASP A 212 -57.33 -57.52 -11.99
CA ASP A 212 -58.07 -56.31 -12.39
C ASP A 212 -59.46 -56.40 -11.77
N ASP A 213 -59.69 -55.60 -10.72
CA ASP A 213 -60.88 -55.72 -9.88
C ASP A 213 -61.38 -54.36 -9.40
N GLU A 214 -62.52 -53.92 -9.97
CA GLU A 214 -63.07 -52.58 -9.75
C GLU A 214 -64.00 -52.49 -8.51
N GLY A 215 -64.28 -53.62 -7.83
CA GLY A 215 -65.20 -53.68 -6.68
C GLY A 215 -64.60 -53.19 -5.35
N LYS A 216 -65.45 -52.69 -4.42
CA LYS A 216 -65.03 -52.21 -3.10
C LYS A 216 -64.86 -53.36 -2.09
N SER A 217 -63.73 -53.37 -1.38
CA SER A 217 -63.40 -54.28 -0.27
C SER A 217 -63.05 -55.72 -0.67
N ASN A 218 -62.59 -55.93 -1.90
CA ASN A 218 -62.23 -57.24 -2.46
C ASN A 218 -60.89 -57.77 -1.93
N ARG A 219 -60.72 -59.10 -1.91
CA ARG A 219 -59.46 -59.76 -1.54
C ARG A 219 -59.05 -60.74 -2.62
N SER A 220 -57.91 -60.47 -3.25
CA SER A 220 -57.39 -61.26 -4.37
C SER A 220 -56.00 -61.81 -4.07
N GLY A 221 -55.66 -63.01 -4.54
CA GLY A 221 -54.36 -63.60 -4.19
C GLY A 221 -53.77 -64.49 -5.27
N PHE A 222 -52.45 -64.40 -5.45
CA PHE A 222 -51.66 -65.39 -6.17
C PHE A 222 -50.76 -66.13 -5.20
N ALA A 223 -50.91 -67.44 -5.10
CA ALA A 223 -50.14 -68.26 -4.18
C ALA A 223 -49.47 -69.43 -4.91
N ILE A 224 -48.18 -69.64 -4.64
CA ILE A 224 -47.45 -70.83 -5.07
C ILE A 224 -46.89 -71.48 -3.80
N GLY A 225 -47.30 -72.71 -3.52
CA GLY A 225 -46.90 -73.40 -2.30
C GLY A 225 -47.26 -74.87 -2.29
N GLY A 226 -46.49 -75.65 -1.55
CA GLY A 226 -46.70 -77.08 -1.35
C GLY A 226 -46.43 -77.50 0.09
N LEU A 227 -47.09 -78.56 0.55
CA LEU A 227 -46.82 -79.18 1.85
C LEU A 227 -45.97 -80.43 1.61
N THR A 228 -44.77 -80.48 2.20
CA THR A 228 -43.89 -81.66 2.08
C THR A 228 -43.63 -82.31 3.43
N GLY A 229 -43.97 -83.60 3.53
CA GLY A 229 -43.77 -84.43 4.71
C GLY A 229 -42.37 -85.05 4.76
N LEU A 230 -41.45 -84.36 5.44
CA LEU A 230 -40.26 -84.84 6.17
C LEU A 230 -39.28 -85.91 5.64
N LYS A 231 -38.01 -85.62 5.99
CA LYS A 231 -36.81 -86.46 6.19
C LYS A 231 -36.01 -86.90 4.97
N GLY A 232 -34.96 -86.10 4.70
CA GLY A 232 -33.68 -86.56 4.15
C GLY A 232 -33.48 -86.22 2.68
N GLY A 233 -32.45 -85.41 2.40
CA GLY A 233 -31.92 -85.15 1.06
C GLY A 233 -31.61 -83.66 0.85
N GLU A 234 -30.34 -83.33 0.66
CA GLU A 234 -29.77 -81.98 0.41
C GLU A 234 -30.08 -81.46 -1.02
N ASP A 235 -31.31 -81.57 -1.48
CA ASP A 235 -31.69 -81.00 -2.78
C ASP A 235 -32.47 -79.70 -2.57
N GLU A 236 -31.88 -78.57 -2.98
CA GLU A 236 -32.52 -77.26 -3.06
C GLU A 236 -33.79 -77.35 -3.90
N LYS A 237 -34.92 -76.86 -3.38
CA LYS A 237 -36.22 -76.92 -4.05
C LYS A 237 -36.73 -75.52 -4.33
N ASP A 238 -36.75 -75.15 -5.61
CA ASP A 238 -37.31 -73.89 -6.08
C ASP A 238 -38.81 -74.03 -6.37
N TYR A 239 -39.65 -73.31 -5.63
CA TYR A 239 -41.10 -73.28 -5.89
C TYR A 239 -41.47 -72.35 -7.06
N LEU A 240 -40.62 -71.38 -7.38
CA LEU A 240 -40.79 -70.44 -8.48
C LEU A 240 -39.42 -70.10 -9.06
N ASN A 241 -39.20 -70.41 -10.35
CA ASN A 241 -37.98 -70.05 -11.07
C ASN A 241 -38.28 -69.00 -12.17
N VAL A 242 -37.63 -67.84 -12.08
CA VAL A 242 -37.82 -66.70 -13.00
C VAL A 242 -36.54 -66.43 -13.79
N SER A 243 -36.58 -66.64 -15.11
CA SER A 243 -35.43 -66.35 -15.99
C SER A 243 -35.46 -64.96 -16.63
N ARG A 244 -34.26 -64.34 -16.69
CA ARG A 244 -33.78 -62.98 -17.06
C ARG A 244 -34.63 -61.92 -17.80
N ASN A 245 -35.81 -62.17 -18.37
CA ASN A 245 -36.48 -61.22 -19.28
C ASN A 245 -37.86 -60.68 -18.84
N GLN A 246 -38.05 -60.49 -17.52
CA GLN A 246 -39.23 -59.88 -16.86
C GLN A 246 -40.40 -60.84 -16.57
N THR A 247 -40.61 -61.14 -15.28
CA THR A 247 -41.88 -61.64 -14.72
C THR A 247 -42.46 -60.56 -13.82
N ARG A 248 -43.75 -60.26 -13.99
CA ARG A 248 -44.46 -59.25 -13.19
C ARG A 248 -45.72 -59.85 -12.59
N VAL A 249 -45.92 -59.64 -11.29
CA VAL A 249 -47.21 -59.85 -10.62
C VAL A 249 -47.75 -58.47 -10.30
N ILE A 250 -48.90 -58.12 -10.85
CA ILE A 250 -49.47 -56.77 -10.76
C ILE A 250 -50.85 -56.88 -10.12
N PHE A 251 -51.06 -56.08 -9.07
CA PHE A 251 -52.32 -55.92 -8.37
C PHE A 251 -52.86 -54.53 -8.68
N ASP A 252 -54.02 -54.45 -9.32
CA ASP A 252 -54.68 -53.17 -9.62
C ASP A 252 -55.76 -52.85 -8.57
N ASP A 253 -55.32 -52.61 -7.32
CA ASP A 253 -56.20 -52.36 -6.17
C ASP A 253 -56.59 -50.86 -6.07
N THR A 254 -57.29 -50.33 -7.07
CA THR A 254 -57.64 -48.89 -7.12
C THR A 254 -58.80 -48.50 -6.20
N ALA A 255 -59.64 -49.45 -5.75
CA ALA A 255 -60.79 -49.21 -4.89
C ALA A 255 -60.46 -49.27 -3.38
N LYS A 256 -61.05 -48.35 -2.59
CA LYS A 256 -60.80 -48.19 -1.15
C LYS A 256 -61.26 -49.41 -0.34
N GLY A 257 -60.32 -50.14 0.26
CA GLY A 257 -60.58 -51.29 1.14
C GLY A 257 -60.12 -52.64 0.59
N ASN A 258 -59.63 -52.69 -0.66
CA ASN A 258 -59.12 -53.91 -1.27
C ASN A 258 -57.81 -54.36 -0.62
N ARG A 259 -57.58 -55.68 -0.56
CA ARG A 259 -56.31 -56.26 -0.10
C ARG A 259 -55.91 -57.42 -1.01
N SER A 260 -54.94 -57.17 -1.89
CA SER A 260 -54.33 -58.24 -2.67
C SER A 260 -52.97 -58.67 -2.13
N GLY A 261 -52.59 -59.93 -2.35
CA GLY A 261 -51.33 -60.48 -1.84
C GLY A 261 -50.68 -61.51 -2.77
N PHE A 262 -49.35 -61.45 -2.86
CA PHE A 262 -48.52 -62.46 -3.49
C PHE A 262 -47.82 -63.29 -2.41
N PHE A 263 -48.07 -64.60 -2.38
CA PHE A 263 -47.53 -65.48 -1.34
C PHE A 263 -46.70 -66.60 -1.98
N ILE A 264 -45.43 -66.68 -1.57
CA ILE A 264 -44.58 -67.85 -1.80
C ILE A 264 -44.21 -68.40 -0.43
N GLY A 265 -44.61 -69.63 -0.13
CA GLY A 265 -44.34 -70.23 1.16
C GLY A 265 -44.70 -71.70 1.24
N GLY A 266 -43.94 -72.44 2.03
CA GLY A 266 -44.20 -73.82 2.40
C GLY A 266 -43.90 -74.04 3.88
N LEU A 267 -44.57 -75.00 4.52
CA LEU A 267 -44.30 -75.37 5.91
C LEU A 267 -43.25 -76.50 5.91
N THR A 268 -42.03 -76.22 6.40
CA THR A 268 -40.98 -77.24 6.60
C THR A 268 -40.94 -77.65 8.07
N GLY A 269 -41.04 -78.95 8.35
CA GLY A 269 -41.18 -79.48 9.72
C GLY A 269 -39.87 -79.70 10.48
N LEU A 270 -39.00 -78.70 10.63
CA LEU A 270 -37.70 -78.88 11.31
C LEU A 270 -37.78 -78.74 12.85
N LYS A 271 -36.86 -79.40 13.57
CA LYS A 271 -36.69 -79.28 15.02
C LYS A 271 -35.64 -78.22 15.37
N ASP A 272 -35.75 -77.66 16.56
CA ASP A 272 -34.93 -76.56 17.08
C ASP A 272 -33.41 -76.85 16.93
N GLY A 273 -32.72 -76.01 16.15
CA GLY A 273 -31.27 -76.07 15.92
C GLY A 273 -30.77 -76.45 14.51
N GLU A 274 -31.62 -76.77 13.54
CA GLU A 274 -31.22 -77.03 12.14
C GLU A 274 -31.67 -75.88 11.20
N GLU A 275 -30.73 -75.26 10.47
CA GLU A 275 -31.03 -74.25 9.45
C GLU A 275 -31.45 -74.91 8.12
N SER A 276 -32.60 -74.48 7.58
CA SER A 276 -33.13 -74.91 6.28
C SER A 276 -32.38 -74.19 5.15
N GLY A 277 -31.69 -74.92 4.27
CA GLY A 277 -31.12 -74.41 3.01
C GLY A 277 -32.15 -74.10 1.90
N ALA A 278 -33.46 -74.13 2.20
CA ALA A 278 -34.49 -73.80 1.22
C ALA A 278 -34.55 -72.28 0.97
N SER A 279 -34.13 -71.84 -0.22
CA SER A 279 -34.41 -70.49 -0.72
C SER A 279 -35.83 -70.47 -1.29
N PHE A 280 -36.76 -69.78 -0.61
CA PHE A 280 -38.14 -69.66 -1.10
C PHE A 280 -38.27 -68.62 -2.24
N PHE A 281 -37.23 -67.82 -2.48
CA PHE A 281 -37.20 -66.79 -3.52
C PHE A 281 -35.75 -66.38 -3.85
N ASP A 282 -35.25 -66.72 -5.04
CA ASP A 282 -33.88 -66.41 -5.49
C ASP A 282 -33.86 -65.52 -6.76
N VAL A 283 -33.00 -64.49 -6.75
CA VAL A 283 -32.77 -63.57 -7.88
C VAL A 283 -31.26 -63.41 -8.05
N THR A 284 -30.62 -64.34 -8.74
CA THR A 284 -29.15 -64.34 -8.92
C THR A 284 -28.67 -63.39 -10.01
N THR A 285 -27.78 -62.46 -9.63
CA THR A 285 -26.73 -61.91 -10.51
C THR A 285 -25.38 -62.21 -9.87
N ASP A 286 -24.45 -62.72 -10.68
CA ASP A 286 -23.17 -63.34 -10.34
C ASP A 286 -22.33 -62.58 -9.26
N ALA A 287 -21.99 -63.29 -8.18
CA ALA A 287 -21.29 -62.81 -6.99
C ALA A 287 -19.78 -63.14 -6.97
N THR A 288 -19.14 -63.34 -8.13
CA THR A 288 -17.71 -63.71 -8.19
C THR A 288 -16.73 -62.60 -7.80
N GLY A 289 -17.18 -61.37 -7.50
CA GLY A 289 -16.32 -60.28 -7.01
C GLY A 289 -15.25 -59.80 -8.00
N VAL A 290 -15.20 -60.35 -9.22
CA VAL A 290 -14.32 -59.91 -10.30
C VAL A 290 -15.03 -58.81 -11.06
N ILE A 291 -14.64 -57.59 -10.77
CA ILE A 291 -15.12 -56.37 -11.41
C ILE A 291 -14.39 -56.24 -12.75
N ASP A 292 -15.06 -56.47 -13.89
CA ASP A 292 -14.45 -56.21 -15.21
C ASP A 292 -14.17 -54.70 -15.35
N PRO A 293 -12.90 -54.25 -15.46
CA PRO A 293 -12.56 -52.84 -15.55
C PRO A 293 -12.98 -52.17 -16.88
N ALA A 294 -13.40 -52.93 -17.88
CA ALA A 294 -13.69 -52.43 -19.23
C ALA A 294 -15.11 -51.87 -19.41
N GLU A 295 -16.05 -52.18 -18.52
CA GLU A 295 -17.47 -51.83 -18.68
C GLU A 295 -17.89 -50.58 -17.91
N ASN A 296 -18.76 -49.76 -18.54
CA ASN A 296 -19.45 -48.67 -17.86
C ASN A 296 -20.59 -49.25 -17.01
N ARG A 297 -20.65 -48.90 -15.72
CA ARG A 297 -21.73 -49.38 -14.82
C ARG A 297 -22.08 -48.37 -13.76
N VAL A 298 -23.24 -48.55 -13.14
CA VAL A 298 -23.57 -48.00 -11.82
C VAL A 298 -23.54 -49.18 -10.86
N LEU A 299 -22.65 -49.13 -9.88
CA LEU A 299 -22.37 -50.24 -8.96
C LEU A 299 -22.33 -49.72 -7.52
N TRP A 300 -23.13 -50.35 -6.68
CA TRP A 300 -22.91 -50.33 -5.23
C TRP A 300 -21.98 -51.48 -4.88
N TYR A 301 -20.81 -51.22 -4.28
CA TYR A 301 -19.87 -52.24 -3.85
C TYR A 301 -20.01 -52.50 -2.34
N PRO A 302 -20.78 -53.51 -1.91
CA PRO A 302 -21.25 -53.63 -0.53
C PRO A 302 -20.11 -53.88 0.47
N LEU A 303 -19.10 -54.67 0.09
CA LEU A 303 -17.96 -55.01 0.97
C LEU A 303 -17.14 -53.79 1.42
N LYS A 304 -17.18 -52.71 0.62
CA LYS A 304 -16.51 -51.45 0.93
C LYS A 304 -17.49 -50.32 1.23
N ASN A 305 -18.81 -50.54 1.16
CA ASN A 305 -19.83 -49.48 1.17
C ASN A 305 -19.52 -48.35 0.16
N ALA A 306 -19.00 -48.71 -1.02
CA ALA A 306 -18.52 -47.73 -2.00
C ALA A 306 -19.49 -47.58 -3.18
N PHE A 307 -19.69 -46.34 -3.64
CA PHE A 307 -20.49 -46.04 -4.83
C PHE A 307 -19.58 -45.78 -6.03
N LEU A 308 -19.75 -46.56 -7.09
CA LEU A 308 -18.94 -46.51 -8.30
C LEU A 308 -19.84 -46.26 -9.53
N ALA A 309 -19.58 -45.24 -10.33
CA ALA A 309 -20.34 -45.00 -11.57
C ALA A 309 -19.47 -44.60 -12.78
N GLY A 310 -19.73 -45.20 -13.94
CA GLY A 310 -18.90 -45.06 -15.15
C GLY A 310 -17.84 -46.17 -15.22
N ARG A 311 -16.69 -45.86 -15.82
CA ARG A 311 -15.53 -46.77 -15.90
C ARG A 311 -14.57 -46.44 -14.77
N VAL A 312 -14.73 -47.05 -13.59
CA VAL A 312 -13.81 -46.84 -12.45
C VAL A 312 -12.65 -47.83 -12.53
N LEU A 313 -11.41 -47.38 -12.27
CA LEU A 313 -10.24 -48.25 -12.27
C LEU A 313 -10.16 -49.07 -10.97
N VAL A 314 -10.51 -50.36 -11.05
CA VAL A 314 -10.46 -51.29 -9.91
C VAL A 314 -9.50 -52.44 -10.24
N GLU A 315 -8.24 -52.32 -9.80
CA GLU A 315 -7.20 -53.34 -10.04
C GLU A 315 -7.20 -54.46 -8.98
N SER A 316 -7.69 -54.15 -7.77
CA SER A 316 -7.86 -55.10 -6.66
C SER A 316 -8.83 -54.52 -5.62
N SER A 317 -9.26 -55.35 -4.66
CA SER A 317 -10.08 -54.90 -3.51
C SER A 317 -9.46 -53.75 -2.71
N ASP A 318 -8.14 -53.62 -2.72
CA ASP A 318 -7.40 -52.60 -1.98
C ASP A 318 -7.29 -51.26 -2.73
N ASN A 319 -7.73 -51.24 -3.99
CA ASN A 319 -7.81 -50.03 -4.80
C ASN A 319 -9.16 -49.30 -4.66
N VAL A 320 -10.11 -49.85 -3.91
CA VAL A 320 -11.38 -49.20 -3.56
C VAL A 320 -11.41 -48.91 -2.06
N GLY A 321 -11.55 -47.64 -1.73
CA GLY A 321 -11.66 -47.16 -0.36
C GLY A 321 -12.97 -47.58 0.32
N GLU A 322 -12.93 -47.73 1.64
CA GLU A 322 -14.12 -47.93 2.46
C GLU A 322 -14.96 -46.64 2.49
N ASN A 323 -16.28 -46.73 2.31
CA ASN A 323 -17.22 -45.61 2.19
C ASN A 323 -16.82 -44.58 1.12
N SER A 324 -16.18 -45.01 0.03
CA SER A 324 -15.70 -44.11 -1.03
C SER A 324 -16.74 -43.84 -2.11
N PHE A 325 -16.54 -42.75 -2.84
CA PHE A 325 -17.36 -42.34 -3.98
C PHE A 325 -16.47 -42.12 -5.19
N ALA A 326 -16.64 -42.89 -6.26
CA ALA A 326 -15.85 -42.70 -7.49
C ALA A 326 -16.75 -42.70 -8.73
N VAL A 327 -16.66 -41.64 -9.54
CA VAL A 327 -17.42 -41.53 -10.79
C VAL A 327 -16.57 -41.00 -11.95
N GLY A 328 -16.90 -41.39 -13.18
CA GLY A 328 -16.25 -40.91 -14.40
C GLY A 328 -15.51 -41.98 -15.19
N TYR A 329 -14.41 -41.61 -15.85
CA TYR A 329 -13.61 -42.50 -16.69
C TYR A 329 -12.24 -42.69 -16.06
N GLU A 330 -11.87 -43.93 -15.76
CA GLU A 330 -10.66 -44.34 -15.04
C GLU A 330 -10.41 -43.57 -13.74
N SER A 331 -11.46 -43.11 -13.06
CA SER A 331 -11.33 -42.48 -11.74
C SER A 331 -11.03 -43.52 -10.65
N LYS A 332 -10.44 -43.07 -9.53
CA LYS A 332 -9.94 -43.94 -8.45
C LYS A 332 -10.14 -43.30 -7.07
N GLY A 333 -11.15 -43.76 -6.33
CA GLY A 333 -11.37 -43.41 -4.92
C GLY A 333 -10.79 -44.48 -3.99
N LYS A 334 -9.48 -44.44 -3.72
CA LYS A 334 -8.75 -45.46 -2.97
C LYS A 334 -8.76 -45.24 -1.46
N GLY A 335 -8.72 -43.98 -1.01
CA GLY A 335 -8.70 -43.67 0.42
C GLY A 335 -10.03 -43.95 1.11
N LYS A 336 -10.02 -44.21 2.42
CA LYS A 336 -11.28 -44.31 3.19
C LYS A 336 -12.04 -43.00 3.15
N TYR A 337 -13.35 -43.04 2.95
CA TYR A 337 -14.22 -41.87 2.79
C TYR A 337 -13.79 -40.92 1.65
N SER A 338 -13.02 -41.39 0.66
CA SER A 338 -12.51 -40.54 -0.43
C SER A 338 -13.54 -40.28 -1.52
N GLN A 339 -13.39 -39.19 -2.26
CA GLN A 339 -14.23 -38.88 -3.43
C GLN A 339 -13.40 -38.58 -4.68
N ALA A 340 -13.62 -39.32 -5.77
CA ALA A 340 -12.93 -39.13 -7.05
C ALA A 340 -13.95 -38.92 -8.18
N MET A 341 -13.88 -37.80 -8.91
CA MET A 341 -14.87 -37.46 -9.94
C MET A 341 -14.20 -36.89 -11.20
N GLY A 342 -14.38 -37.55 -12.35
CA GLY A 342 -13.91 -37.04 -13.66
C GLY A 342 -13.08 -38.04 -14.45
N PHE A 343 -12.33 -37.55 -15.43
CA PHE A 343 -11.41 -38.35 -16.24
C PHE A 343 -10.10 -38.55 -15.47
N GLN A 344 -9.73 -39.78 -15.15
CA GLN A 344 -8.49 -40.15 -14.45
C GLN A 344 -8.26 -39.42 -13.11
N ALA A 345 -9.32 -38.97 -12.44
CA ALA A 345 -9.24 -38.33 -11.12
C ALA A 345 -8.90 -39.38 -10.04
N GLN A 346 -7.96 -39.06 -9.14
CA GLN A 346 -7.45 -40.00 -8.13
C GLN A 346 -7.46 -39.39 -6.72
N ALA A 347 -8.29 -39.94 -5.83
CA ALA A 347 -8.33 -39.61 -4.42
C ALA A 347 -7.70 -40.78 -3.62
N LEU A 348 -6.40 -40.64 -3.33
CA LEU A 348 -5.55 -41.72 -2.83
C LEU A 348 -5.51 -41.79 -1.29
N GLY A 349 -5.56 -40.64 -0.62
CA GLY A 349 -5.51 -40.55 0.84
C GLY A 349 -6.88 -40.64 1.51
N ASN A 350 -6.91 -40.95 2.81
CA ASN A 350 -8.17 -40.98 3.58
C ASN A 350 -8.80 -39.58 3.62
N TYR A 351 -10.12 -39.50 3.51
CA TYR A 351 -10.89 -38.25 3.45
C TYR A 351 -10.49 -37.31 2.30
N SER A 352 -9.75 -37.80 1.30
CA SER A 352 -9.30 -36.98 0.17
C SER A 352 -10.37 -36.80 -0.91
N THR A 353 -10.26 -35.70 -1.66
CA THR A 353 -11.19 -35.36 -2.73
C THR A 353 -10.41 -34.97 -3.99
N ALA A 354 -10.69 -35.62 -5.12
CA ALA A 354 -10.10 -35.30 -6.41
C ALA A 354 -11.19 -35.12 -7.48
N ILE A 355 -11.26 -33.95 -8.10
CA ILE A 355 -12.32 -33.61 -9.07
C ILE A 355 -11.70 -32.94 -10.29
N GLY A 356 -11.87 -33.52 -11.48
CA GLY A 356 -11.38 -32.95 -12.75
C GLY A 356 -10.57 -33.93 -13.59
N ASN A 357 -10.10 -33.46 -14.75
CA ASN A 357 -9.23 -34.22 -15.64
C ASN A 357 -7.87 -34.46 -14.97
N LYS A 358 -7.52 -35.70 -14.61
CA LYS A 358 -6.25 -36.07 -13.98
C LYS A 358 -5.93 -35.36 -12.65
N ALA A 359 -6.96 -34.88 -11.94
CA ALA A 359 -6.78 -34.33 -10.60
C ALA A 359 -6.30 -35.41 -9.61
N LYS A 360 -5.35 -35.09 -8.72
CA LYS A 360 -4.77 -36.05 -7.77
C LYS A 360 -4.68 -35.49 -6.36
N ALA A 361 -5.28 -36.19 -5.41
CA ALA A 361 -5.20 -35.90 -3.99
C ALA A 361 -4.49 -37.09 -3.30
N HIS A 362 -3.25 -36.89 -2.86
CA HIS A 362 -2.35 -37.99 -2.47
C HIS A 362 -2.48 -38.42 -1.01
N GLN A 363 -2.60 -37.46 -0.10
CA GLN A 363 -2.49 -37.69 1.34
C GLN A 363 -3.83 -37.49 2.07
N ILE A 364 -3.82 -37.71 3.39
CA ILE A 364 -5.00 -37.56 4.24
C ILE A 364 -5.56 -36.13 4.12
N ASN A 365 -6.88 -36.04 3.96
CA ASN A 365 -7.63 -34.78 3.90
C ASN A 365 -7.13 -33.79 2.81
N SER A 366 -6.47 -34.31 1.76
CA SER A 366 -6.03 -33.51 0.62
C SER A 366 -7.17 -33.27 -0.38
N PHE A 367 -7.19 -32.11 -1.02
CA PHE A 367 -8.26 -31.68 -1.94
C PHE A 367 -7.68 -31.15 -3.24
N ALA A 368 -7.97 -31.81 -4.36
CA ALA A 368 -7.55 -31.41 -5.71
C ALA A 368 -8.78 -31.16 -6.60
N PHE A 369 -8.88 -29.96 -7.17
CA PHE A 369 -9.98 -29.59 -8.07
C PHE A 369 -9.43 -28.89 -9.32
N GLY A 370 -9.66 -29.45 -10.51
CA GLY A 370 -9.22 -28.89 -11.79
C GLY A 370 -8.39 -29.86 -12.63
N GLU A 371 -8.14 -29.50 -13.89
CA GLU A 371 -7.30 -30.30 -14.78
C GLU A 371 -5.85 -30.34 -14.28
N ASP A 372 -5.28 -31.53 -14.10
CA ASP A 372 -3.92 -31.77 -13.58
C ASP A 372 -3.63 -31.07 -12.22
N ALA A 373 -4.67 -30.77 -11.42
CA ALA A 373 -4.49 -30.24 -10.07
C ALA A 373 -3.94 -31.31 -9.13
N GLU A 374 -2.94 -30.97 -8.31
CA GLU A 374 -2.21 -31.94 -7.49
C GLU A 374 -2.03 -31.46 -6.04
N ALA A 375 -2.73 -32.12 -5.11
CA ALA A 375 -2.60 -31.91 -3.68
C ALA A 375 -1.77 -33.05 -3.06
N VAL A 376 -0.48 -32.81 -2.86
CA VAL A 376 0.51 -33.82 -2.41
C VAL A 376 0.65 -33.84 -0.89
N GLY A 377 0.61 -32.69 -0.22
CA GLY A 377 0.76 -32.61 1.23
C GLY A 377 -0.45 -33.13 2.00
N GLU A 378 -0.26 -33.56 3.24
CA GLU A 378 -1.40 -33.80 4.16
C GLU A 378 -2.12 -32.48 4.44
N GLU A 379 -3.47 -32.53 4.46
CA GLU A 379 -4.33 -31.36 4.59
C GLU A 379 -4.03 -30.25 3.54
N SER A 380 -3.58 -30.62 2.33
CA SER A 380 -3.26 -29.66 1.26
C SER A 380 -4.43 -29.44 0.28
N TYR A 381 -4.48 -28.25 -0.32
CA TYR A 381 -5.58 -27.83 -1.19
C TYR A 381 -5.04 -27.25 -2.50
N ALA A 382 -5.30 -27.93 -3.62
CA ALA A 382 -4.92 -27.51 -4.97
C ALA A 382 -6.19 -27.25 -5.82
N ILE A 383 -6.40 -26.02 -6.26
CA ILE A 383 -7.63 -25.60 -6.95
C ILE A 383 -7.29 -24.81 -8.21
N GLY A 384 -7.63 -25.37 -9.37
CA GLY A 384 -7.46 -24.83 -10.72
C GLY A 384 -6.44 -25.62 -11.55
N ARG A 385 -6.39 -25.33 -12.86
CA ARG A 385 -5.60 -26.15 -13.81
C ARG A 385 -4.11 -26.12 -13.47
N GLY A 386 -3.54 -27.28 -13.20
CA GLY A 386 -2.13 -27.49 -12.86
C GLY A 386 -1.71 -27.04 -11.46
N ALA A 387 -2.64 -26.54 -10.63
CA ALA A 387 -2.32 -26.05 -9.29
C ALA A 387 -1.64 -27.15 -8.46
N SER A 388 -0.56 -26.83 -7.74
CA SER A 388 0.23 -27.82 -6.99
C SER A 388 0.45 -27.37 -5.54
N ALA A 389 -0.08 -28.15 -4.59
CA ALA A 389 0.04 -27.92 -3.15
C ALA A 389 0.81 -29.08 -2.52
N THR A 390 2.11 -28.89 -2.25
CA THR A 390 3.01 -29.96 -1.80
C THR A 390 3.38 -29.89 -0.31
N GLY A 391 3.31 -28.71 0.30
CA GLY A 391 3.54 -28.55 1.73
C GLY A 391 2.40 -29.07 2.59
N TYR A 392 2.69 -29.46 3.84
CA TYR A 392 1.67 -29.75 4.85
C TYR A 392 0.78 -28.52 5.08
N ARG A 393 -0.55 -28.69 5.05
CA ARG A 393 -1.51 -27.57 5.18
C ARG A 393 -1.28 -26.41 4.21
N SER A 394 -0.86 -26.72 2.98
CA SER A 394 -0.60 -25.72 1.94
C SER A 394 -1.81 -25.50 1.03
N PHE A 395 -1.90 -24.30 0.44
CA PHE A 395 -3.01 -23.88 -0.41
C PHE A 395 -2.50 -23.30 -1.73
N ALA A 396 -2.75 -23.96 -2.84
CA ALA A 396 -2.47 -23.47 -4.19
C ALA A 396 -3.79 -23.22 -4.93
N ILE A 397 -4.12 -21.96 -5.23
CA ILE A 397 -5.39 -21.59 -5.87
C ILE A 397 -5.10 -20.71 -7.08
N GLY A 398 -5.61 -21.11 -8.24
CA GLY A 398 -5.39 -20.43 -9.51
C GLY A 398 -5.17 -21.44 -10.64
N SER A 399 -5.04 -20.94 -11.86
CA SER A 399 -4.89 -21.76 -13.05
C SER A 399 -3.59 -21.41 -13.76
N ALA A 400 -2.93 -22.39 -14.38
CA ALA A 400 -2.01 -22.12 -15.47
C ALA A 400 -2.75 -21.31 -16.55
N GLY A 401 -2.07 -20.38 -17.22
CA GLY A 401 -2.74 -19.49 -18.17
C GLY A 401 -1.78 -18.65 -19.00
N ILE A 402 -2.37 -17.75 -19.77
CA ILE A 402 -1.68 -16.69 -20.51
C ILE A 402 -2.16 -15.37 -19.91
N ASP A 403 -1.23 -14.51 -19.51
CA ASP A 403 -1.57 -13.20 -18.97
C ASP A 403 -2.12 -12.24 -20.05
N THR A 404 -2.57 -11.05 -19.65
CA THR A 404 -3.08 -10.01 -20.58
C THR A 404 -2.05 -9.49 -21.58
N LEU A 405 -0.76 -9.84 -21.40
CA LEU A 405 0.34 -9.49 -22.29
C LEU A 405 0.79 -10.67 -23.17
N GLY A 406 0.08 -11.81 -23.14
CA GLY A 406 0.40 -12.97 -23.96
C GLY A 406 1.47 -13.90 -23.37
N ASN A 407 1.93 -13.68 -22.13
CA ASN A 407 2.95 -14.52 -21.52
C ASN A 407 2.32 -15.74 -20.84
N ALA A 408 2.78 -16.93 -21.22
CA ALA A 408 2.50 -18.15 -20.47
C ALA A 408 3.11 -18.04 -19.08
N SER A 409 2.37 -18.44 -18.05
CA SER A 409 2.94 -18.64 -16.72
C SER A 409 2.68 -20.05 -16.24
N GLU A 410 3.57 -20.50 -15.36
CA GLU A 410 3.37 -21.69 -14.55
C GLU A 410 2.06 -21.63 -13.75
N PRO A 411 1.50 -22.78 -13.34
CA PRO A 411 0.42 -22.82 -12.36
C PRO A 411 0.88 -22.35 -10.97
N PRO A 412 -0.05 -22.06 -10.04
CA PRO A 412 0.31 -21.76 -8.66
C PRO A 412 0.97 -22.96 -7.96
N GLN A 413 2.00 -22.68 -7.16
CA GLN A 413 2.79 -23.68 -6.43
C GLN A 413 2.93 -23.28 -4.95
N ALA A 414 2.28 -24.03 -4.07
CA ALA A 414 2.43 -23.91 -2.62
C ALA A 414 3.31 -25.06 -2.10
N ILE A 415 4.60 -24.78 -1.87
CA ILE A 415 5.62 -25.79 -1.58
C ILE A 415 5.94 -25.86 -0.08
N GLY A 416 6.02 -24.72 0.59
CA GLY A 416 6.31 -24.69 2.02
C GLY A 416 5.15 -25.22 2.86
N ASN A 417 5.46 -25.73 4.05
CA ASN A 417 4.41 -26.06 5.03
C ASN A 417 3.67 -24.78 5.43
N TYR A 418 2.34 -24.87 5.60
CA TYR A 418 1.47 -23.73 5.91
C TYR A 418 1.53 -22.59 4.88
N SER A 419 1.95 -22.86 3.64
CA SER A 419 2.12 -21.84 2.59
C SER A 419 0.85 -21.61 1.77
N PHE A 420 0.74 -20.41 1.22
CA PHE A 420 -0.40 -19.98 0.38
C PHE A 420 0.12 -19.41 -0.94
N ALA A 421 -0.28 -19.98 -2.06
CA ALA A 421 0.03 -19.52 -3.40
C ALA A 421 -1.28 -19.23 -4.17
N LEU A 422 -1.57 -17.96 -4.39
CA LEU A 422 -2.85 -17.48 -4.91
C LEU A 422 -2.63 -16.72 -6.23
N GLY A 423 -3.04 -17.30 -7.35
CA GLY A 423 -2.98 -16.67 -8.67
C GLY A 423 -2.03 -17.35 -9.65
N GLN A 424 -2.14 -16.96 -10.91
CA GLN A 424 -1.38 -17.53 -12.03
C GLN A 424 0.13 -17.38 -11.79
N GLY A 425 0.88 -18.48 -11.72
CA GLY A 425 2.33 -18.49 -11.47
C GLY A 425 2.77 -18.05 -10.07
N ALA A 426 1.84 -17.85 -9.13
CA ALA A 426 2.20 -17.54 -7.75
C ALA A 426 2.95 -18.71 -7.12
N LYS A 427 4.08 -18.44 -6.47
CA LYS A 427 4.94 -19.45 -5.85
C LYS A 427 5.22 -19.09 -4.40
N ALA A 428 4.87 -19.99 -3.48
CA ALA A 428 5.15 -19.88 -2.05
C ALA A 428 6.04 -21.05 -1.62
N VAL A 429 7.35 -20.81 -1.47
CA VAL A 429 8.37 -21.84 -1.25
C VAL A 429 8.67 -22.05 0.23
N GLY A 430 8.84 -20.96 0.98
CA GLY A 430 9.20 -21.02 2.39
C GLY A 430 8.07 -21.51 3.28
N GLU A 431 8.42 -22.02 4.46
CA GLU A 431 7.44 -22.33 5.51
C GLU A 431 6.64 -21.07 5.88
N GLY A 432 5.32 -21.15 5.92
CA GLY A 432 4.44 -20.02 6.22
C GLY A 432 4.50 -18.89 5.19
N ALA A 433 5.05 -19.13 4.00
CA ALA A 433 5.14 -18.13 2.94
C ALA A 433 3.76 -17.84 2.32
N PHE A 434 3.49 -16.57 2.03
CA PHE A 434 2.25 -16.10 1.41
C PHE A 434 2.58 -15.41 0.09
N SER A 435 2.15 -15.99 -1.02
CA SER A 435 2.33 -15.47 -2.37
C SER A 435 0.98 -15.23 -3.03
N MET A 436 0.74 -14.02 -3.54
CA MET A 436 -0.51 -13.66 -4.21
C MET A 436 -0.27 -12.74 -5.41
N GLY A 437 -0.83 -13.10 -6.56
CA GLY A 437 -0.77 -12.34 -7.80
C GLY A 437 0.03 -13.02 -8.90
N LEU A 438 -0.04 -12.46 -10.11
CA LEU A 438 0.63 -12.99 -11.30
C LEU A 438 2.14 -13.11 -11.05
N THR A 439 2.67 -14.33 -11.10
CA THR A 439 4.11 -14.63 -10.96
C THR A 439 4.76 -14.06 -9.68
N ALA A 440 4.00 -13.91 -8.60
CA ALA A 440 4.50 -13.51 -7.29
C ALA A 440 5.35 -14.64 -6.65
N ASN A 441 6.45 -14.32 -5.98
CA ASN A 441 7.40 -15.29 -5.45
C ASN A 441 7.75 -15.02 -3.97
N ALA A 442 7.16 -15.76 -3.06
CA ALA A 442 7.50 -15.75 -1.63
C ALA A 442 8.44 -16.94 -1.34
N ILE A 443 9.75 -16.71 -1.37
CA ILE A 443 10.78 -17.76 -1.30
C ILE A 443 11.20 -18.05 0.14
N GLY A 444 11.39 -17.01 0.95
CA GLY A 444 11.84 -17.16 2.33
C GLY A 444 10.76 -17.65 3.29
N ASN A 445 11.16 -18.20 4.44
CA ASN A 445 10.22 -18.58 5.50
C ASN A 445 9.51 -17.35 6.07
N TYR A 446 8.20 -17.46 6.29
CA TYR A 446 7.32 -16.39 6.77
C TYR A 446 7.39 -15.13 5.91
N SER A 447 7.68 -15.30 4.60
CA SER A 447 7.76 -14.19 3.65
C SER A 447 6.42 -13.92 2.99
N ILE A 448 6.21 -12.67 2.56
CA ILE A 448 4.98 -12.22 1.91
C ILE A 448 5.35 -11.58 0.57
N ALA A 449 4.81 -12.11 -0.54
CA ALA A 449 4.94 -11.53 -1.87
C ALA A 449 3.53 -11.29 -2.45
N ILE A 450 3.13 -10.05 -2.63
CA ILE A 450 1.80 -9.68 -3.15
C ILE A 450 1.95 -8.74 -4.34
N GLY A 451 1.35 -9.08 -5.47
CA GLY A 451 1.35 -8.29 -6.70
C GLY A 451 2.20 -8.91 -7.81
N ARG A 452 1.98 -8.42 -9.04
CA ARG A 452 2.62 -8.95 -10.25
C ARG A 452 4.14 -8.96 -10.10
N ASN A 453 4.82 -10.09 -10.37
CA ASN A 453 6.28 -10.20 -10.27
C ASN A 453 6.88 -9.68 -8.94
N SER A 454 6.12 -9.67 -7.84
CA SER A 454 6.68 -9.35 -6.52
C SER A 454 7.57 -10.50 -6.04
N LYS A 455 8.63 -10.19 -5.27
CA LYS A 455 9.59 -11.20 -4.81
C LYS A 455 10.07 -10.93 -3.39
N ALA A 456 9.70 -11.79 -2.46
CA ALA A 456 10.31 -11.85 -1.14
C ALA A 456 11.34 -12.98 -1.10
N SER A 457 12.63 -12.62 -1.16
CA SER A 457 13.72 -13.57 -1.44
C SER A 457 14.17 -14.37 -0.22
N ASP A 458 14.00 -13.81 0.98
CA ASP A 458 14.54 -14.34 2.23
C ASP A 458 13.54 -14.28 3.39
N ARG A 459 13.92 -14.88 4.52
CA ARG A 459 13.08 -14.98 5.72
C ARG A 459 12.54 -13.61 6.15
N TYR A 460 11.25 -13.55 6.48
CA TYR A 460 10.53 -12.35 6.92
C TYR A 460 10.46 -11.20 5.91
N GLY A 461 10.85 -11.41 4.64
CA GLY A 461 10.73 -10.38 3.61
C GLY A 461 9.26 -10.10 3.27
N ILE A 462 8.89 -8.84 3.12
CA ILE A 462 7.55 -8.39 2.71
C ILE A 462 7.70 -7.58 1.42
N ALA A 463 7.25 -8.11 0.30
CA ALA A 463 7.24 -7.45 -1.01
C ALA A 463 5.80 -7.28 -1.49
N ILE A 464 5.29 -6.05 -1.52
CA ILE A 464 3.91 -5.74 -1.94
C ILE A 464 3.93 -4.70 -3.06
N GLY A 465 3.44 -5.05 -4.25
CA GLY A 465 3.38 -4.18 -5.41
C GLY A 465 4.06 -4.77 -6.63
N TRP A 466 3.76 -4.22 -7.82
CA TRP A 466 4.32 -4.72 -9.07
C TRP A 466 5.85 -4.56 -9.07
N HIS A 467 6.57 -5.67 -9.26
CA HIS A 467 8.04 -5.71 -9.31
C HIS A 467 8.72 -5.29 -8.00
N SER A 468 8.01 -5.36 -6.87
CA SER A 468 8.61 -5.14 -5.56
C SER A 468 9.55 -6.28 -5.18
N VAL A 469 10.69 -5.98 -4.55
CA VAL A 469 11.67 -6.97 -4.10
C VAL A 469 12.07 -6.69 -2.66
N ALA A 470 11.93 -7.69 -1.79
CA ALA A 470 12.36 -7.64 -0.40
C ALA A 470 13.36 -8.78 -0.09
N ALA A 471 14.47 -8.42 0.55
CA ALA A 471 15.46 -9.35 1.09
C ALA A 471 15.08 -9.80 2.53
N ASN A 472 16.09 -10.19 3.34
CA ASN A 472 15.90 -10.69 4.70
C ASN A 472 15.34 -9.62 5.64
N ALA A 473 14.22 -9.90 6.30
CA ALA A 473 13.51 -8.99 7.21
C ALA A 473 13.21 -7.60 6.61
N ALA A 474 13.25 -7.47 5.28
CA ALA A 474 13.08 -6.21 4.58
C ALA A 474 11.62 -6.00 4.18
N THR A 475 11.21 -4.74 4.07
CA THR A 475 9.85 -4.36 3.63
C THR A 475 9.92 -3.50 2.38
N ALA A 476 9.39 -4.00 1.27
CA ALA A 476 9.26 -3.30 0.01
C ALA A 476 7.77 -3.13 -0.36
N ILE A 477 7.26 -1.90 -0.42
CA ILE A 477 5.85 -1.62 -0.73
C ILE A 477 5.74 -0.56 -1.83
N GLY A 478 5.21 -0.93 -2.99
CA GLY A 478 4.94 -0.04 -4.12
C GLY A 478 5.45 -0.56 -5.46
N TYR A 479 5.25 0.22 -6.51
CA TYR A 479 5.73 -0.11 -7.85
C TYR A 479 7.26 -0.06 -7.88
N ASN A 480 7.91 -1.18 -8.23
CA ASN A 480 9.36 -1.29 -8.35
C ASN A 480 10.11 -0.80 -7.09
N ALA A 481 9.56 -1.06 -5.90
CA ALA A 481 10.21 -0.80 -4.62
C ALA A 481 11.23 -1.92 -4.31
N LEU A 482 12.48 -1.57 -4.04
CA LEU A 482 13.58 -2.51 -3.88
C LEU A 482 14.20 -2.37 -2.48
N ALA A 483 13.78 -3.21 -1.54
CA ALA A 483 14.41 -3.33 -0.22
C ALA A 483 15.39 -4.51 -0.22
N THR A 484 16.60 -4.27 -0.76
CA THR A 484 17.61 -5.31 -0.98
C THR A 484 18.62 -5.44 0.16
N GLY A 485 18.74 -4.42 1.01
CA GLY A 485 19.49 -4.52 2.27
C GLY A 485 18.73 -5.34 3.32
N SER A 486 19.46 -6.02 4.22
CA SER A 486 18.84 -6.70 5.36
C SER A 486 18.14 -5.68 6.27
N SER A 487 16.92 -5.99 6.71
CA SER A 487 16.08 -5.11 7.52
C SER A 487 15.83 -3.72 6.91
N ALA A 488 15.97 -3.58 5.59
CA ALA A 488 15.74 -2.33 4.89
C ALA A 488 14.23 -2.08 4.65
N ILE A 489 13.85 -0.81 4.53
CA ILE A 489 12.48 -0.36 4.24
C ILE A 489 12.49 0.44 2.95
N SER A 490 11.76 0.00 1.92
CA SER A 490 11.61 0.69 0.64
C SER A 490 10.12 0.87 0.34
N ILE A 491 9.59 2.08 0.46
CA ILE A 491 8.15 2.35 0.30
C ILE A 491 7.92 3.46 -0.73
N GLY A 492 7.10 3.18 -1.73
CA GLY A 492 6.72 4.10 -2.81
C GLY A 492 7.13 3.60 -4.18
N SER A 493 7.27 4.50 -5.15
CA SER A 493 7.46 4.15 -6.56
C SER A 493 8.93 4.30 -6.98
N VAL A 494 9.53 3.24 -7.52
CA VAL A 494 10.94 3.21 -7.98
C VAL A 494 11.90 3.57 -6.83
N THR A 495 11.64 3.05 -5.63
CA THR A 495 12.51 3.27 -4.45
C THR A 495 13.55 2.17 -4.32
N ASN A 496 14.72 2.48 -3.77
CA ASN A 496 15.80 1.49 -3.58
C ASN A 496 16.51 1.68 -2.23
N ALA A 497 16.18 0.84 -1.26
CA ALA A 497 16.87 0.71 0.02
C ALA A 497 17.83 -0.49 -0.03
N SER A 498 19.09 -0.23 -0.41
CA SER A 498 20.11 -1.28 -0.59
C SER A 498 21.11 -1.40 0.56
N GLY A 499 21.21 -0.39 1.43
CA GLY A 499 22.01 -0.47 2.66
C GLY A 499 21.31 -1.31 3.73
N ALA A 500 22.06 -1.97 4.60
CA ALA A 500 21.50 -2.66 5.76
C ALA A 500 20.80 -1.66 6.70
N VAL A 501 19.60 -2.00 7.19
CA VAL A 501 18.78 -1.13 8.07
C VAL A 501 18.50 0.26 7.44
N SER A 502 18.56 0.37 6.11
CA SER A 502 18.31 1.63 5.40
C SER A 502 16.82 1.85 5.15
N THR A 503 16.42 3.11 5.00
CA THR A 503 15.02 3.51 4.72
C THR A 503 14.95 4.39 3.47
N ALA A 504 14.24 3.97 2.43
CA ALA A 504 13.92 4.75 1.24
C ALA A 504 12.40 4.94 1.12
N LEU A 505 11.90 6.17 1.18
CA LEU A 505 10.46 6.49 1.12
C LEU A 505 10.17 7.55 0.05
N GLY A 506 9.19 7.32 -0.83
CA GLY A 506 8.72 8.31 -1.80
C GLY A 506 8.82 7.86 -3.26
N ASN A 507 9.32 8.71 -4.16
CA ASN A 507 9.48 8.37 -5.56
C ASN A 507 10.92 8.57 -6.03
N SER A 508 11.48 7.56 -6.71
CA SER A 508 12.86 7.60 -7.22
C SER A 508 13.90 7.86 -6.12
N THR A 509 13.65 7.40 -4.89
CA THR A 509 14.54 7.60 -3.74
C THR A 509 15.51 6.43 -3.58
N LYS A 510 16.74 6.72 -3.15
CA LYS A 510 17.81 5.72 -2.97
C LYS A 510 18.50 5.88 -1.63
N ALA A 511 18.40 4.87 -0.77
CA ALA A 511 19.14 4.76 0.47
C ALA A 511 20.13 3.59 0.36
N SER A 512 21.39 3.89 0.03
CA SER A 512 22.41 2.84 -0.22
C SER A 512 23.49 2.75 0.85
N GLY A 513 23.59 3.72 1.76
CA GLY A 513 24.43 3.59 2.94
C GLY A 513 23.76 2.74 4.02
N ASP A 514 24.54 2.00 4.80
CA ASP A 514 23.99 1.30 5.97
C ASP A 514 23.46 2.31 6.98
N PHE A 515 22.32 2.01 7.61
CA PHE A 515 21.59 2.90 8.52
C PHE A 515 21.18 4.25 7.90
N SER A 516 21.19 4.38 6.57
CA SER A 516 20.84 5.62 5.88
C SER A 516 19.33 5.82 5.72
N THR A 517 18.89 7.07 5.63
CA THR A 517 17.48 7.44 5.41
C THR A 517 17.34 8.39 4.22
N ALA A 518 16.61 8.00 3.18
CA ALA A 518 16.26 8.82 2.02
C ALA A 518 14.74 8.98 1.91
N MET A 519 14.22 10.22 1.92
CA MET A 519 12.77 10.49 1.84
C MET A 519 12.44 11.60 0.84
N GLY A 520 11.42 11.42 -0.01
CA GLY A 520 10.91 12.46 -0.91
C GLY A 520 10.94 12.09 -2.41
N TYR A 521 11.42 12.98 -3.27
CA TYR A 521 11.47 12.80 -4.73
C TYR A 521 12.91 12.97 -5.25
N PHE A 522 13.46 11.96 -5.94
CA PHE A 522 14.86 11.93 -6.39
C PHE A 522 15.89 12.19 -5.26
N THR A 523 15.68 11.65 -4.08
CA THR A 523 16.60 11.82 -2.94
C THR A 523 17.58 10.65 -2.81
N LYS A 524 18.81 10.94 -2.42
CA LYS A 524 19.91 9.97 -2.34
C LYS A 524 20.63 10.07 -1.00
N ALA A 525 20.52 9.04 -0.16
CA ALA A 525 21.31 8.86 1.05
C ALA A 525 22.34 7.74 0.78
N LEU A 526 23.55 8.12 0.38
CA LEU A 526 24.58 7.18 -0.11
C LEU A 526 25.62 6.83 0.97
N GLY A 527 25.82 7.72 1.94
CA GLY A 527 26.77 7.50 3.04
C GLY A 527 26.19 6.66 4.18
N GLU A 528 27.04 5.94 4.90
CA GLU A 528 26.67 5.26 6.15
C GLU A 528 26.16 6.28 7.17
N TYR A 529 25.04 5.98 7.85
CA TYR A 529 24.32 6.90 8.75
C TYR A 529 23.90 8.24 8.12
N SER A 530 23.82 8.33 6.79
CA SER A 530 23.41 9.58 6.12
C SER A 530 21.90 9.78 6.12
N THR A 531 21.46 11.03 6.09
CA THR A 531 20.04 11.41 5.98
C THR A 531 19.83 12.36 4.80
N ALA A 532 18.99 11.99 3.84
CA ALA A 532 18.60 12.83 2.70
C ALA A 532 17.07 13.00 2.65
N MET A 533 16.55 14.24 2.72
CA MET A 533 15.10 14.49 2.69
C MET A 533 14.69 15.64 1.77
N GLY A 534 13.66 15.48 0.94
CA GLY A 534 13.07 16.54 0.12
C GLY A 534 13.05 16.26 -1.39
N TYR A 535 13.48 17.21 -2.22
CA TYR A 535 13.48 17.11 -3.68
C TYR A 535 14.91 17.21 -4.22
N PHE A 536 15.37 16.21 -4.96
CA PHE A 536 16.70 16.23 -5.60
C PHE A 536 17.85 16.46 -4.60
N THR A 537 17.84 15.77 -3.45
CA THR A 537 18.85 15.93 -2.39
C THR A 537 19.86 14.77 -2.39
N ASN A 538 21.12 15.05 -2.03
CA ASN A 538 22.20 14.06 -2.03
C ASN A 538 23.06 14.14 -0.75
N ALA A 539 22.90 13.18 0.15
CA ALA A 539 23.75 12.99 1.33
C ALA A 539 24.72 11.83 1.05
N SER A 540 25.93 12.12 0.57
CA SER A 540 26.91 11.10 0.16
C SER A 540 28.05 10.87 1.14
N GLY A 541 28.25 11.79 2.09
CA GLY A 541 29.23 11.60 3.16
C GLY A 541 28.73 10.71 4.30
N LYS A 542 29.64 10.05 5.02
CA LYS A 542 29.31 9.32 6.26
C LYS A 542 28.81 10.30 7.33
N PHE A 543 27.72 9.97 8.04
CA PHE A 543 27.03 10.87 8.99
C PHE A 543 26.52 12.19 8.39
N SER A 544 26.44 12.30 7.05
CA SER A 544 26.00 13.54 6.40
C SER A 544 24.49 13.73 6.46
N THR A 545 24.03 14.98 6.42
CA THR A 545 22.60 15.33 6.39
C THR A 545 22.33 16.31 5.26
N ALA A 546 21.47 15.97 4.30
CA ALA A 546 21.03 16.84 3.21
C ALA A 546 19.50 17.00 3.23
N MET A 547 18.97 18.20 3.47
CA MET A 547 17.51 18.42 3.55
C MET A 547 17.05 19.63 2.75
N GLY A 548 15.91 19.53 2.05
CA GLY A 548 15.32 20.62 1.28
C GLY A 548 15.26 20.31 -0.22
N MET A 549 15.65 21.26 -1.06
CA MET A 549 15.57 21.12 -2.53
C MET A 549 16.94 21.39 -3.17
N SER A 550 17.43 20.44 -3.97
CA SER A 550 18.72 20.55 -4.65
C SER A 550 19.89 20.79 -3.68
N THR A 551 19.94 20.04 -2.58
CA THR A 551 21.00 20.16 -1.56
C THR A 551 21.99 19.00 -1.60
N GLU A 552 23.26 19.28 -1.32
CA GLU A 552 24.34 18.29 -1.37
C GLU A 552 25.22 18.34 -0.11
N ALA A 553 25.30 17.21 0.60
CA ALA A 553 26.21 17.01 1.72
C ALA A 553 27.18 15.86 1.38
N SER A 554 28.39 16.20 0.93
CA SER A 554 29.29 15.25 0.26
C SER A 554 30.47 14.73 1.08
N LYS A 555 30.64 15.19 2.33
CA LYS A 555 31.75 14.80 3.21
C LYS A 555 31.30 14.30 4.57
N ILE A 556 32.26 13.79 5.34
CA ILE A 556 32.02 13.23 6.66
C ILE A 556 31.38 14.31 7.54
N ALA A 557 30.25 13.97 8.17
CA ALA A 557 29.49 14.84 9.07
C ALA A 557 29.14 16.22 8.48
N SER A 558 29.06 16.35 7.16
CA SER A 558 28.63 17.60 6.51
C SER A 558 27.10 17.76 6.56
N VAL A 559 26.61 18.97 6.77
CA VAL A 559 25.18 19.29 6.86
C VAL A 559 24.81 20.32 5.79
N SER A 560 23.87 19.99 4.91
CA SER A 560 23.35 20.87 3.87
C SER A 560 21.84 21.01 3.98
N MET A 561 21.31 22.20 4.23
CA MET A 561 19.88 22.42 4.45
C MET A 561 19.35 23.63 3.67
N GLY A 562 18.20 23.52 3.00
CA GLY A 562 17.54 24.63 2.29
C GLY A 562 17.39 24.43 0.78
N TYR A 563 17.71 25.44 -0.02
CA TYR A 563 17.61 25.40 -1.49
C TYR A 563 18.96 25.71 -2.15
N LEU A 564 19.42 24.85 -3.05
CA LEU A 564 20.73 25.00 -3.72
C LEU A 564 21.90 25.15 -2.75
N THR A 565 21.93 24.37 -1.67
CA THR A 565 23.03 24.42 -0.68
C THR A 565 24.02 23.28 -0.88
N ILE A 566 25.30 23.55 -0.64
CA ILE A 566 26.40 22.59 -0.83
C ILE A 566 27.31 22.61 0.40
N ALA A 567 27.37 21.49 1.12
CA ALA A 567 28.33 21.24 2.19
C ALA A 567 29.36 20.19 1.71
N SER A 568 30.51 20.66 1.25
CA SER A 568 31.57 19.84 0.61
C SER A 568 32.89 19.78 1.39
N GLY A 569 32.92 20.39 2.57
CA GLY A 569 33.99 20.22 3.56
C GLY A 569 33.63 19.19 4.64
N GLU A 570 34.62 18.51 5.22
CA GLU A 570 34.38 17.64 6.38
C GLU A 570 33.91 18.48 7.58
N TYR A 571 32.89 18.01 8.31
CA TYR A 571 32.26 18.73 9.41
C TYR A 571 31.68 20.11 9.02
N SER A 572 31.45 20.37 7.73
CA SER A 572 30.95 21.67 7.28
C SER A 572 29.42 21.78 7.39
N THR A 573 28.91 23.01 7.52
CA THR A 573 27.46 23.29 7.59
C THR A 573 27.08 24.36 6.57
N ALA A 574 26.24 24.03 5.60
CA ALA A 574 25.62 24.95 4.65
C ALA A 574 24.11 25.03 4.89
N MET A 575 23.56 26.21 5.15
CA MET A 575 22.12 26.39 5.41
C MET A 575 21.54 27.64 4.74
N GLY A 576 20.40 27.51 4.04
CA GLY A 576 19.66 28.63 3.45
C GLY A 576 19.47 28.53 1.93
N TYR A 577 19.77 29.59 1.17
CA TYR A 577 19.61 29.66 -0.28
C TYR A 577 20.97 29.88 -0.95
N GLY A 578 21.39 28.99 -1.85
CA GLY A 578 22.62 29.21 -2.63
C GLY A 578 23.91 29.27 -1.80
N THR A 579 23.97 28.57 -0.67
CA THR A 579 25.12 28.63 0.25
C THR A 579 26.12 27.50 0.02
N GLU A 580 27.41 27.77 0.17
CA GLU A 580 28.50 26.80 -0.02
C GLU A 580 29.47 26.79 1.17
N ALA A 581 29.58 25.65 1.84
CA ALA A 581 30.55 25.40 2.91
C ALA A 581 31.56 24.32 2.48
N SER A 582 32.65 24.74 1.85
CA SER A 582 33.67 23.86 1.25
C SER A 582 34.95 23.68 2.10
N GLY A 583 35.16 24.52 3.11
CA GLY A 583 36.27 24.38 4.05
C GLY A 583 36.07 23.29 5.12
N TYR A 584 37.16 22.69 5.61
CA TYR A 584 37.13 21.79 6.77
C TYR A 584 36.54 22.52 7.99
N SER A 585 35.48 21.98 8.61
CA SER A 585 34.74 22.58 9.72
C SER A 585 34.26 24.01 9.45
N SER A 586 33.88 24.33 8.21
CA SER A 586 33.35 25.66 7.87
C SER A 586 31.83 25.76 8.01
N ALA A 587 31.30 26.97 8.16
CA ALA A 587 29.86 27.24 8.25
C ALA A 587 29.42 28.36 7.30
N ALA A 588 28.50 28.08 6.38
CA ALA A 588 27.88 29.04 5.47
C ALA A 588 26.36 29.10 5.69
N ILE A 589 25.83 30.21 6.22
CA ILE A 589 24.43 30.31 6.65
C ILE A 589 23.77 31.57 6.07
N GLY A 590 22.65 31.45 5.38
CA GLY A 590 21.89 32.59 4.83
C GLY A 590 21.63 32.49 3.32
N GLU A 591 21.89 33.55 2.58
CA GLU A 591 21.66 33.62 1.12
C GLU A 591 22.97 33.95 0.40
N ASN A 592 23.35 33.13 -0.59
CA ASN A 592 24.55 33.32 -1.40
C ASN A 592 25.84 33.47 -0.57
N THR A 593 26.00 32.68 0.49
CA THR A 593 27.18 32.74 1.37
C THR A 593 28.19 31.65 1.04
N VAL A 594 29.49 31.97 1.12
CA VAL A 594 30.59 31.06 0.79
C VAL A 594 31.58 31.00 1.96
N ALA A 595 31.74 29.83 2.57
CA ALA A 595 32.73 29.55 3.60
C ALA A 595 33.74 28.48 3.09
N SER A 596 34.75 28.92 2.34
CA SER A 596 35.75 28.05 1.71
C SER A 596 37.05 27.91 2.52
N GLY A 597 37.29 28.80 3.48
CA GLY A 597 38.39 28.67 4.42
C GLY A 597 38.18 27.54 5.43
N ALA A 598 39.25 26.85 5.86
CA ALA A 598 39.14 25.87 6.94
C ALA A 598 38.83 26.58 8.28
N ARG A 599 37.85 26.06 9.03
CA ARG A 599 37.29 26.63 10.27
C ARG A 599 36.75 28.06 10.07
N SER A 600 36.27 28.36 8.87
CA SER A 600 35.72 29.68 8.53
C SER A 600 34.21 29.74 8.71
N THR A 601 33.69 30.94 8.95
CA THR A 601 32.25 31.20 9.09
C THR A 601 31.83 32.32 8.13
N ALA A 602 30.79 32.09 7.33
CA ALA A 602 30.13 33.08 6.48
C ALA A 602 28.63 33.11 6.81
N MET A 603 28.07 34.26 7.19
CA MET A 603 26.67 34.37 7.59
C MET A 603 25.99 35.63 7.04
N GLY A 604 24.77 35.51 6.51
CA GLY A 604 23.95 36.64 6.05
C GLY A 604 23.65 36.58 4.55
N TYR A 605 23.77 37.71 3.85
CA TYR A 605 23.51 37.81 2.40
C TYR A 605 24.81 38.14 1.67
N ASP A 606 25.18 37.34 0.66
CA ASP A 606 26.33 37.60 -0.22
C ASP A 606 27.67 37.71 0.55
N THR A 607 27.89 36.85 1.54
CA THR A 607 29.10 36.91 2.39
C THR A 607 30.14 35.87 2.02
N GLN A 608 31.42 36.21 2.09
CA GLN A 608 32.53 35.33 1.70
C GLN A 608 33.60 35.25 2.79
N SER A 609 33.87 34.05 3.27
CA SER A 609 34.92 33.75 4.25
C SER A 609 35.86 32.69 3.67
N THR A 610 37.00 33.14 3.13
CA THR A 610 37.82 32.33 2.21
C THR A 610 39.15 31.86 2.78
N SER A 611 39.46 32.21 4.03
CA SER A 611 40.75 31.93 4.66
C SER A 611 40.61 31.14 5.97
N TYR A 612 41.72 30.59 6.44
CA TYR A 612 41.76 29.83 7.70
C TYR A 612 41.28 30.69 8.87
N TYR A 613 40.34 30.19 9.69
CA TYR A 613 39.71 30.91 10.82
C TYR A 613 39.06 32.26 10.47
N SER A 614 38.76 32.55 9.20
CA SER A 614 38.11 33.81 8.85
C SER A 614 36.61 33.81 9.22
N THR A 615 36.07 34.98 9.55
CA THR A 615 34.64 35.18 9.85
C THR A 615 34.09 36.33 9.03
N ALA A 616 33.07 36.10 8.22
CA ALA A 616 32.34 37.13 7.45
C ALA A 616 30.86 37.12 7.85
N MET A 617 30.30 38.24 8.32
CA MET A 617 28.89 38.30 8.74
C MET A 617 28.17 39.59 8.32
N GLY A 618 27.00 39.47 7.70
CA GLY A 618 26.14 40.60 7.33
C GLY A 618 25.76 40.63 5.85
N TYR A 619 25.94 41.76 5.18
CA TYR A 619 25.56 41.99 3.78
C TYR A 619 26.82 42.28 2.94
N SER A 620 27.11 41.47 1.92
CA SER A 620 28.23 41.69 0.99
C SER A 620 29.60 41.85 1.69
N THR A 621 29.85 41.11 2.77
CA THR A 621 31.12 41.18 3.53
C THR A 621 32.12 40.13 3.08
N VAL A 622 33.42 40.47 3.06
CA VAL A 622 34.50 39.56 2.62
C VAL A 622 35.61 39.48 3.66
N ALA A 623 35.85 38.29 4.22
CA ALA A 623 36.98 38.00 5.10
C ALA A 623 37.95 37.03 4.38
N SER A 624 39.05 37.57 3.85
CA SER A 624 40.02 36.81 3.06
C SER A 624 41.40 36.71 3.70
N GLY A 625 41.62 37.34 4.85
CA GLY A 625 42.85 37.16 5.64
C GLY A 625 42.76 35.96 6.61
N ASN A 626 43.89 35.38 6.99
CA ASN A 626 43.94 34.34 8.02
C ASN A 626 43.49 34.91 9.38
N SER A 627 42.58 34.25 10.08
CA SER A 627 42.02 34.71 11.37
C SER A 627 41.42 36.12 11.28
N SER A 628 40.90 36.49 10.11
CA SER A 628 40.30 37.81 9.87
C SER A 628 38.80 37.83 10.18
N THR A 629 38.25 39.01 10.53
CA THR A 629 36.82 39.19 10.81
C THR A 629 36.27 40.35 10.01
N ALA A 630 35.28 40.13 9.15
CA ALA A 630 34.52 41.18 8.47
C ALA A 630 33.06 41.14 8.93
N MET A 631 32.51 42.24 9.45
CA MET A 631 31.11 42.31 9.84
C MET A 631 30.42 43.60 9.39
N GLY A 632 29.12 43.54 9.10
CA GLY A 632 28.29 44.70 8.73
C GLY A 632 27.87 44.66 7.26
N GLY A 633 28.07 45.75 6.51
CA GLY A 633 27.67 45.86 5.10
C GLY A 633 28.85 46.26 4.21
N GLY A 634 29.22 45.47 3.20
CA GLY A 634 30.30 45.81 2.26
C GLY A 634 31.72 45.85 2.85
N SER A 635 31.90 45.40 4.10
CA SER A 635 33.19 45.45 4.80
C SER A 635 34.14 44.33 4.35
N LYS A 636 35.44 44.63 4.26
CA LYS A 636 36.48 43.74 3.74
C LYS A 636 37.69 43.63 4.68
N ALA A 637 37.95 42.45 5.23
CA ALA A 637 39.13 42.12 6.03
C ALA A 637 40.08 41.24 5.22
N SER A 638 41.11 41.85 4.62
CA SER A 638 41.98 41.18 3.63
C SER A 638 43.30 40.66 4.20
N ALA A 639 43.71 41.14 5.37
CA ALA A 639 45.00 40.81 5.97
C ALA A 639 44.86 39.85 7.17
N SER A 640 45.95 39.17 7.53
CA SER A 640 45.93 38.25 8.67
C SER A 640 45.63 38.99 9.98
N TYR A 641 44.84 38.39 10.86
CA TYR A 641 44.38 38.96 12.14
C TYR A 641 43.63 40.30 12.02
N SER A 642 43.17 40.67 10.82
CA SER A 642 42.50 41.95 10.60
C SER A 642 41.00 41.88 10.92
N SER A 643 40.43 43.00 11.37
CA SER A 643 39.00 43.14 11.67
C SER A 643 38.42 44.35 10.94
N ALA A 644 37.38 44.18 10.13
CA ALA A 644 36.68 45.25 9.43
C ALA A 644 35.19 45.23 9.83
N LEU A 645 34.75 46.18 10.66
CA LEU A 645 33.43 46.18 11.29
C LEU A 645 32.65 47.45 10.94
N GLY A 646 31.50 47.33 10.28
CA GLY A 646 30.63 48.45 9.94
C GLY A 646 30.26 48.48 8.46
N PHE A 647 30.22 49.67 7.85
CA PHE A 647 29.74 49.87 6.48
C PHE A 647 30.87 50.26 5.53
N TYR A 648 31.20 49.40 4.55
CA TYR A 648 32.27 49.60 3.58
C TYR A 648 33.64 49.88 4.21
N THR A 649 33.91 49.27 5.37
CA THR A 649 35.23 49.37 6.03
C THR A 649 36.22 48.39 5.42
N ILE A 650 37.49 48.76 5.34
CA ILE A 650 38.57 47.97 4.76
C ILE A 650 39.71 47.87 5.77
N ALA A 651 40.06 46.64 6.15
CA ALA A 651 41.24 46.31 6.94
C ALA A 651 42.19 45.46 6.07
N ASN A 652 43.24 46.11 5.55
CA ASN A 652 44.12 45.56 4.52
C ASN A 652 45.59 45.38 4.97
N THR A 653 45.89 45.60 6.26
CA THR A 653 47.22 45.34 6.82
C THR A 653 47.16 44.41 8.03
N LEU A 654 48.28 43.72 8.32
CA LEU A 654 48.38 42.75 9.42
C LEU A 654 47.86 43.31 10.75
N ALA A 655 46.97 42.59 11.42
CA ALA A 655 46.39 42.93 12.72
C ALA A 655 45.59 44.25 12.79
N MET A 656 45.24 44.85 11.66
CA MET A 656 44.47 46.09 11.60
C MET A 656 43.02 45.88 12.04
N THR A 657 42.50 46.75 12.91
CA THR A 657 41.07 46.86 13.20
C THR A 657 40.50 48.16 12.63
N ALA A 658 39.56 48.07 11.70
CA ALA A 658 38.82 49.17 11.13
C ALA A 658 37.36 49.10 11.59
N ILE A 659 36.84 50.22 12.10
CA ILE A 659 35.43 50.35 12.50
C ILE A 659 34.77 51.56 11.85
N GLY A 660 33.43 51.63 11.84
CA GLY A 660 32.68 52.81 11.37
C GLY A 660 32.19 52.68 9.93
N GLN A 661 32.35 53.74 9.13
CA GLN A 661 31.96 53.73 7.72
C GLN A 661 33.01 54.32 6.78
N TYR A 662 33.17 53.71 5.61
CA TYR A 662 34.05 54.20 4.53
C TYR A 662 35.40 54.74 5.04
N ASN A 663 36.15 53.94 5.82
CA ASN A 663 37.46 54.38 6.27
C ASN A 663 38.40 54.58 5.08
N TRP A 664 39.29 55.56 5.22
CA TRP A 664 40.48 55.64 4.38
C TRP A 664 41.43 54.51 4.78
N PHE A 665 42.01 53.87 3.76
CA PHE A 665 42.95 52.77 3.91
C PHE A 665 44.21 53.09 3.11
N GLY A 666 45.37 52.71 3.66
CA GLY A 666 46.65 52.88 2.99
C GLY A 666 46.88 51.80 1.93
N ALA A 667 48.14 51.66 1.49
CA ALA A 667 48.53 50.60 0.57
C ALA A 667 48.18 49.20 1.12
N ASP A 668 47.80 48.28 0.22
CA ASP A 668 47.56 46.89 0.57
C ASP A 668 48.87 46.24 1.03
N ASN A 669 48.97 45.96 2.32
CA ASN A 669 50.11 45.27 2.88
C ASN A 669 49.68 44.11 3.80
N PRO A 670 49.13 43.03 3.21
CA PRO A 670 48.61 41.91 3.97
C PRO A 670 49.73 41.05 4.61
N GLY A 671 50.99 41.23 4.19
CA GLY A 671 52.14 40.42 4.58
C GLY A 671 53.16 41.16 5.44
N GLY A 672 53.06 41.02 6.77
CA GLY A 672 54.12 41.41 7.71
C GLY A 672 53.82 42.66 8.55
N TRP A 673 54.59 42.83 9.63
CA TRP A 673 54.48 43.98 10.54
C TRP A 673 55.31 45.15 10.01
N LEU A 674 54.66 46.17 9.44
CA LEU A 674 55.31 47.44 9.11
C LEU A 674 54.92 48.52 10.11
N ALA A 675 55.92 49.14 10.75
CA ALA A 675 55.74 50.14 11.78
C ALA A 675 54.85 51.34 11.35
N THR A 676 54.80 51.63 10.06
CA THR A 676 54.02 52.73 9.45
C THR A 676 52.61 52.36 9.03
N ASP A 677 52.22 51.08 9.15
CA ASP A 677 50.86 50.66 8.81
C ASP A 677 49.87 50.95 9.94
N PRO A 678 48.58 51.17 9.62
CA PRO A 678 47.54 51.26 10.63
C PRO A 678 47.34 49.95 11.40
N ILE A 679 47.19 50.04 12.72
CA ILE A 679 46.69 48.97 13.60
C ILE A 679 45.25 49.20 14.02
N PHE A 680 44.81 50.46 14.12
CA PHE A 680 43.42 50.81 14.46
C PHE A 680 42.95 52.05 13.69
N VAL A 681 41.76 51.97 13.11
CA VAL A 681 41.15 53.05 12.32
C VAL A 681 39.66 53.18 12.63
N ILE A 682 39.19 54.41 12.79
CA ILE A 682 37.76 54.74 12.86
C ILE A 682 37.38 55.51 11.59
N GLY A 683 36.59 54.90 10.71
CA GLY A 683 36.10 55.50 9.48
C GLY A 683 34.87 56.37 9.69
N ILE A 684 34.85 57.54 9.03
CA ILE A 684 33.74 58.50 9.03
C ILE A 684 33.41 59.02 7.62
N GLY A 685 33.83 58.29 6.59
CA GLY A 685 33.54 58.65 5.20
C GLY A 685 32.06 58.47 4.84
N ASN A 686 31.61 59.14 3.78
CA ASN A 686 30.19 59.07 3.36
C ASN A 686 29.96 58.13 2.17
N ASN A 687 30.96 57.92 1.33
CA ASN A 687 30.88 57.08 0.14
C ASN A 687 32.27 56.61 -0.30
N SER A 688 32.33 55.79 -1.36
CA SER A 688 33.58 55.22 -1.87
C SER A 688 34.59 56.27 -2.36
N SER A 689 34.13 57.44 -2.79
CA SER A 689 34.98 58.55 -3.24
C SER A 689 35.37 59.50 -2.09
N ASP A 690 34.68 59.44 -0.95
CA ASP A 690 34.88 60.29 0.23
C ASP A 690 35.22 59.43 1.45
N ARG A 691 36.32 58.68 1.35
CA ARG A 691 36.82 57.85 2.45
C ARG A 691 37.65 58.67 3.42
N LYS A 692 37.29 58.65 4.70
CA LYS A 692 37.92 59.47 5.76
C LYS A 692 38.05 58.71 7.07
N ASN A 693 39.04 59.09 7.86
CA ASN A 693 39.26 58.55 9.21
C ASN A 693 39.01 59.65 10.25
N ALA A 694 38.36 59.33 11.36
CA ALA A 694 38.35 60.17 12.55
C ALA A 694 39.65 60.00 13.37
N MET A 695 40.21 58.79 13.32
CA MET A 695 41.41 58.39 14.05
C MET A 695 42.16 57.32 13.27
N THR A 696 43.48 57.45 13.22
CA THR A 696 44.41 56.45 12.67
C THR A 696 45.51 56.21 13.69
N VAL A 697 45.67 54.97 14.15
CA VAL A 697 46.77 54.54 15.01
C VAL A 697 47.69 53.66 14.19
N LEU A 698 48.98 54.00 14.14
CA LEU A 698 49.99 53.19 13.46
C LEU A 698 50.59 52.14 14.39
N LYS A 699 51.18 51.08 13.82
CA LYS A 699 51.85 49.99 14.57
C LYS A 699 53.04 50.45 15.43
N ASN A 700 53.62 51.62 15.14
CA ASN A 700 54.64 52.25 15.98
C ASN A 700 54.08 53.09 17.15
N GLY A 701 52.77 53.11 17.35
CA GLY A 701 52.09 53.82 18.44
C GLY A 701 51.77 55.28 18.15
N ARG A 702 52.07 55.80 16.94
CA ARG A 702 51.69 57.15 16.56
C ARG A 702 50.20 57.25 16.24
N ILE A 703 49.57 58.33 16.68
CA ILE A 703 48.13 58.58 16.54
C ILE A 703 47.92 59.84 15.71
N GLY A 704 47.19 59.71 14.61
CA GLY A 704 46.70 60.83 13.81
C GLY A 704 45.18 60.97 13.99
N LEU A 705 44.68 62.20 14.09
CA LEU A 705 43.24 62.48 14.11
C LEU A 705 42.79 63.13 12.80
N GLN A 706 41.54 62.84 12.42
CA GLN A 706 40.88 63.37 11.23
C GLN A 706 41.71 63.14 9.94
N SER A 707 42.08 64.20 9.23
CA SER A 707 42.86 64.12 7.98
C SER A 707 44.30 63.63 8.14
N VAL A 708 44.81 63.43 9.36
CA VAL A 708 46.15 62.89 9.60
C VAL A 708 46.12 61.36 9.57
N THR A 709 46.50 60.77 8.44
CA THR A 709 46.53 59.31 8.25
C THR A 709 47.93 58.70 8.34
N ALA A 710 48.99 59.50 8.30
CA ALA A 710 50.39 59.08 8.41
C ALA A 710 51.16 59.95 9.44
N PRO A 711 50.81 59.87 10.74
CA PRO A 711 51.41 60.73 11.76
C PRO A 711 52.93 60.52 11.89
N THR A 712 53.65 61.64 11.95
CA THR A 712 55.09 61.75 12.19
C THR A 712 55.42 61.95 13.68
N TYR A 713 54.45 62.46 14.45
CA TYR A 713 54.54 62.63 15.91
C TYR A 713 53.73 61.57 16.66
N ALA A 714 53.97 61.43 17.97
CA ALA A 714 53.25 60.47 18.83
C ALA A 714 51.73 60.72 18.82
N LEU A 715 51.32 61.99 18.86
CA LEU A 715 49.97 62.45 18.57
C LEU A 715 50.07 63.62 17.60
N GLU A 716 49.43 63.50 16.45
CA GLU A 716 49.42 64.54 15.42
C GLU A 716 47.97 64.93 15.11
N LEU A 717 47.72 66.23 15.23
CA LEU A 717 46.44 66.85 14.93
C LEU A 717 46.52 67.50 13.54
N PRO A 718 45.40 67.60 12.80
CA PRO A 718 45.42 68.16 11.46
C PRO A 718 45.91 69.61 11.48
N ASN A 719 46.83 69.93 10.56
CA ASN A 719 47.33 71.29 10.34
C ASN A 719 46.49 72.05 9.29
N SER A 720 45.19 71.74 9.18
CA SER A 720 44.31 72.25 8.13
C SER A 720 43.08 72.97 8.72
N ALA A 721 42.58 73.95 7.98
CA ALA A 721 41.51 74.83 8.42
C ALA A 721 40.09 74.37 8.06
N GLU A 722 39.93 73.26 7.33
CA GLU A 722 38.60 72.76 6.91
C GLU A 722 38.01 71.70 7.85
N GLU A 723 38.82 71.03 8.68
CA GLU A 723 38.37 69.95 9.57
C GLU A 723 38.89 70.13 11.00
N GLY A 724 38.51 71.25 11.62
CA GLY A 724 38.67 71.49 13.04
C GLY A 724 40.12 71.70 13.49
N LYS A 725 40.43 72.92 13.95
CA LYS A 725 41.69 73.24 14.62
C LYS A 725 42.04 72.12 15.61
N GLY A 726 43.19 71.49 15.42
CA GLY A 726 43.81 70.61 16.39
C GLY A 726 44.14 71.34 17.69
N SER A 727 43.14 71.64 18.52
CA SER A 727 43.34 72.14 19.87
C SER A 727 43.12 71.00 20.84
N ALA A 728 44.22 70.39 21.28
CA ALA A 728 44.20 69.55 22.47
C ALA A 728 44.14 70.47 23.71
N ARG A 729 43.04 70.41 24.47
CA ARG A 729 42.95 71.04 25.80
C ARG A 729 43.59 70.12 26.83
N ALA A 730 44.85 70.39 27.17
CA ALA A 730 45.50 69.84 28.37
C ALA A 730 45.49 70.91 29.47
N THR A 731 45.20 70.53 30.72
CA THR A 731 45.14 71.47 31.85
C THR A 731 46.50 72.06 32.24
N ALA A 732 47.62 71.42 31.88
CA ALA A 732 48.98 71.98 31.89
C ALA A 732 49.91 71.15 30.99
N TRP A 733 50.80 71.80 30.24
CA TRP A 733 51.91 71.14 29.53
C TRP A 733 53.18 71.21 30.40
N VAL A 734 53.81 70.07 30.69
CA VAL A 734 55.10 70.04 31.40
C VAL A 734 56.22 69.93 30.36
N THR A 735 56.98 71.00 30.19
CA THR A 735 58.19 71.00 29.35
C THR A 735 59.39 70.57 30.19
N HIS A 736 60.01 69.44 29.83
CA HIS A 736 61.22 68.97 30.52
C HIS A 736 62.38 69.96 30.31
N SER A 737 63.03 70.37 31.39
CA SER A 737 63.99 71.49 31.43
C SER A 737 65.27 71.13 32.22
N ASP A 738 65.67 69.87 32.21
CA ASP A 738 66.81 69.30 32.93
C ASP A 738 68.16 69.80 32.37
N THR A 739 69.18 69.93 33.21
CA THR A 739 70.52 70.41 32.79
C THR A 739 71.20 69.46 31.81
N ARG A 740 70.93 68.15 31.89
CA ARG A 740 71.50 67.12 31.00
C ARG A 740 71.07 67.26 29.54
N ILE A 741 69.95 67.91 29.27
CA ILE A 741 69.41 68.11 27.92
C ILE A 741 69.70 69.52 27.36
N LYS A 742 70.60 70.29 27.99
CA LYS A 742 70.93 71.67 27.60
C LYS A 742 72.45 71.91 27.55
N SER A 743 72.99 72.16 26.36
CA SER A 743 74.39 72.59 26.14
C SER A 743 74.48 74.09 25.83
N ASN A 744 75.67 74.69 25.99
CA ASN A 744 75.95 76.11 25.66
C ASN A 744 75.02 77.12 26.34
N GLN A 745 74.76 76.91 27.63
CA GLN A 745 73.92 77.80 28.44
C GLN A 745 74.61 79.16 28.59
N GLN A 746 73.96 80.23 28.12
CA GLN A 746 74.44 81.61 28.24
C GLN A 746 73.37 82.47 28.94
N PRO A 747 73.77 83.54 29.66
CA PRO A 747 72.82 84.50 30.19
C PRO A 747 71.95 85.09 29.07
N ILE A 748 70.65 85.25 29.34
CA ILE A 748 69.73 85.86 28.37
C ILE A 748 70.13 87.32 28.16
N HIS A 749 70.24 87.74 26.90
CA HIS A 749 70.62 89.11 26.51
C HIS A 749 69.44 90.08 26.45
N TYR A 750 68.21 89.55 26.53
CA TYR A 750 66.98 90.31 26.66
C TYR A 750 66.62 90.50 28.13
N GLY A 751 66.18 91.70 28.49
CA GLY A 751 65.85 92.06 29.86
C GLY A 751 64.84 93.19 29.93
N LEU A 752 64.99 94.07 30.92
CA LEU A 752 64.01 95.11 31.21
C LEU A 752 63.86 96.11 30.06
N ALA A 753 64.96 96.45 29.38
CA ALA A 753 64.93 97.37 28.24
C ALA A 753 63.99 96.90 27.13
N GLN A 754 64.00 95.60 26.79
CA GLN A 754 63.12 95.03 25.78
C GLN A 754 61.69 94.89 26.27
N VAL A 755 61.49 94.49 27.53
CA VAL A 755 60.13 94.38 28.11
C VAL A 755 59.43 95.74 28.15
N LEU A 756 60.15 96.83 28.42
CA LEU A 756 59.59 98.19 28.41
C LEU A 756 59.18 98.68 27.01
N LEU A 757 59.75 98.09 25.95
CA LEU A 757 59.34 98.37 24.56
C LEU A 757 58.10 97.58 24.14
N MET A 758 57.73 96.52 24.87
CA MET A 758 56.55 95.73 24.57
C MET A 758 55.27 96.47 25.00
N ALA A 759 54.30 96.52 24.10
CA ALA A 759 53.00 97.15 24.36
C ALA A 759 51.91 96.09 24.58
N PRO A 760 51.54 95.75 25.84
CA PRO A 760 50.37 94.90 26.10
C PRO A 760 49.09 95.62 25.65
N LYS A 761 48.22 94.89 24.96
CA LYS A 761 46.97 95.41 24.37
C LYS A 761 45.78 94.56 24.76
N THR A 762 44.64 95.21 24.95
CA THR A 762 43.32 94.59 24.85
C THR A 762 42.90 94.60 23.39
N TYR A 763 42.46 93.46 22.86
CA TYR A 763 41.99 93.37 21.47
C TYR A 763 40.78 92.44 21.35
N PHE A 764 39.95 92.67 20.33
CA PHE A 764 38.92 91.71 19.95
C PHE A 764 39.55 90.66 19.04
N GLN A 765 39.76 89.46 19.57
CA GLN A 765 40.30 88.34 18.81
C GLN A 765 39.20 87.72 17.94
N HIS A 766 39.21 88.07 16.67
CA HIS A 766 38.37 87.45 15.66
C HIS A 766 38.75 85.98 15.44
N ASN A 767 37.76 85.16 15.12
CA ASN A 767 37.99 83.81 14.64
C ASN A 767 38.62 83.87 13.25
N SER A 768 39.70 83.14 13.04
CA SER A 768 40.32 82.97 11.72
C SER A 768 40.18 81.54 11.22
N THR A 769 39.96 81.41 9.91
CA THR A 769 40.00 80.16 9.14
C THR A 769 40.89 80.36 7.91
N THR A 770 41.24 79.29 7.21
CA THR A 770 41.97 79.34 5.94
C THR A 770 41.07 78.72 4.87
N LYS A 771 40.80 79.44 3.78
CA LYS A 771 39.96 78.99 2.67
C LYS A 771 40.73 79.16 1.36
N ASN A 772 40.84 78.09 0.58
CA ASN A 772 41.62 78.07 -0.68
C ASN A 772 43.08 78.54 -0.52
N GLY A 773 43.72 78.21 0.61
CA GLY A 773 45.11 78.60 0.90
C GLY A 773 45.31 80.03 1.42
N ASN A 774 44.24 80.82 1.59
CA ASN A 774 44.30 82.18 2.12
C ASN A 774 43.57 82.30 3.48
N ILE A 775 44.09 83.12 4.38
CA ILE A 775 43.45 83.44 5.67
C ILE A 775 42.16 84.23 5.44
N VAL A 776 41.08 83.81 6.09
CA VAL A 776 39.79 84.49 6.17
C VAL A 776 39.50 84.80 7.64
N ILE A 777 39.23 86.08 7.94
CA ILE A 777 38.91 86.55 9.29
C ILE A 777 37.38 86.69 9.40
N ALA A 778 36.78 85.96 10.32
CA ALA A 778 35.35 86.00 10.59
C ALA A 778 34.99 87.18 11.52
N PRO A 779 33.79 87.76 11.40
CA PRO A 779 33.39 88.90 12.23
C PRO A 779 33.20 88.52 13.72
N GLU A 780 32.82 87.27 14.01
CA GLU A 780 32.72 86.75 15.38
C GLU A 780 34.08 86.51 16.06
N GLY A 781 34.12 86.66 17.39
CA GLY A 781 35.33 86.58 18.18
C GLY A 781 35.09 86.79 19.68
N LYS A 782 36.15 87.06 20.44
CA LYS A 782 36.07 87.38 21.87
C LYS A 782 37.03 88.52 22.24
N GLN A 783 36.71 89.27 23.29
CA GLN A 783 37.68 90.18 23.91
C GLN A 783 38.78 89.37 24.59
N ASP A 784 40.03 89.76 24.37
CA ASP A 784 41.20 89.13 24.99
C ASP A 784 42.31 90.16 25.25
N ILE A 785 43.32 89.77 26.02
CA ILE A 785 44.52 90.56 26.29
C ILE A 785 45.77 89.83 25.83
N GLY A 786 46.76 90.59 25.35
CA GLY A 786 48.03 89.99 24.94
C GLY A 786 48.95 90.97 24.23
N LEU A 787 49.88 90.41 23.47
CA LEU A 787 50.83 91.13 22.64
C LEU A 787 50.54 90.84 21.16
N VAL A 788 50.96 91.76 20.27
CA VAL A 788 50.85 91.59 18.82
C VAL A 788 52.14 91.00 18.28
N ALA A 789 52.04 89.87 17.56
CA ALA A 789 53.21 89.07 17.18
C ALA A 789 54.21 89.85 16.31
N GLN A 790 53.71 90.67 15.38
CA GLN A 790 54.55 91.50 14.52
C GLN A 790 55.34 92.55 15.31
N GLU A 791 54.73 93.13 16.35
CA GLU A 791 55.38 94.12 17.20
C GLU A 791 56.44 93.47 18.10
N VAL A 792 56.13 92.29 18.64
CA VAL A 792 57.09 91.54 19.48
C VAL A 792 58.26 91.03 18.65
N TYR A 793 58.06 90.67 17.38
CA TYR A 793 59.13 90.18 16.52
C TYR A 793 60.24 91.20 16.32
N GLU A 794 59.90 92.49 16.23
CA GLU A 794 60.89 93.57 16.11
C GLU A 794 61.69 93.79 17.40
N ILE A 795 61.22 93.28 18.53
CA ILE A 795 61.85 93.43 19.85
C ILE A 795 62.62 92.16 20.25
N ILE A 796 61.96 91.01 20.17
CA ILE A 796 62.49 89.68 20.49
C ILE A 796 61.99 88.69 19.41
N PRO A 797 62.70 88.55 18.29
CA PRO A 797 62.29 87.66 17.20
C PRO A 797 62.09 86.19 17.63
N GLU A 798 62.88 85.70 18.60
CA GLU A 798 62.95 84.28 18.97
C GLU A 798 61.73 83.75 19.72
N VAL A 799 60.90 84.65 20.27
CA VAL A 799 59.63 84.29 20.91
C VAL A 799 58.46 84.32 19.92
N VAL A 800 58.70 84.74 18.67
CA VAL A 800 57.68 84.85 17.64
C VAL A 800 57.93 83.84 16.53
N SER A 801 56.89 83.10 16.20
CA SER A 801 56.87 82.20 15.05
C SER A 801 56.40 82.96 13.82
N LYS A 802 57.34 83.35 12.96
CA LYS A 802 57.05 83.99 11.67
C LYS A 802 56.75 82.91 10.61
N PRO A 803 55.60 82.97 9.92
CA PRO A 803 55.29 82.04 8.84
C PRO A 803 56.09 82.38 7.57
N GLU A 804 56.48 81.36 6.79
CA GLU A 804 57.15 81.56 5.49
C GLU A 804 56.22 82.20 4.43
N ASN A 805 54.91 81.92 4.53
CA ASN A 805 53.87 82.56 3.71
C ASN A 805 52.79 83.20 4.61
N GLU A 806 52.83 84.52 4.71
CA GLU A 806 51.93 85.30 5.55
C GLU A 806 50.47 85.33 5.07
N GLN A 807 50.20 84.90 3.83
CA GLN A 807 48.83 84.77 3.31
C GLN A 807 48.17 83.45 3.75
N ALA A 808 48.98 82.42 4.02
CA ALA A 808 48.51 81.08 4.33
C ALA A 808 48.51 80.76 5.83
N ALA A 809 49.36 81.42 6.61
CA ALA A 809 49.50 81.19 8.05
C ALA A 809 49.66 82.49 8.84
N LEU A 810 49.11 82.49 10.06
CA LEU A 810 49.19 83.62 10.98
C LEU A 810 50.49 83.58 11.80
N TRP A 811 50.96 84.74 12.22
CA TRP A 811 52.06 84.88 13.16
C TRP A 811 51.64 84.38 14.55
N GLY A 812 52.54 83.69 15.24
CA GLY A 812 52.28 83.16 16.59
C GLY A 812 53.29 83.68 17.62
N ILE A 813 52.87 83.84 18.87
CA ILE A 813 53.76 84.17 20.00
C ILE A 813 53.87 82.96 20.93
N ALA A 814 55.10 82.58 21.27
CA ALA A 814 55.42 81.59 22.29
C ALA A 814 55.55 82.29 23.65
N TYR A 815 54.41 82.52 24.31
CA TYR A 815 54.36 83.22 25.60
C TYR A 815 55.18 82.54 26.71
N ASP A 816 55.36 81.22 26.65
CA ASP A 816 56.23 80.46 27.55
C ASP A 816 57.69 80.88 27.44
N LYS A 817 58.16 81.24 26.23
CA LYS A 817 59.52 81.74 26.01
C LYS A 817 59.71 83.19 26.46
N LEU A 818 58.63 83.96 26.63
CA LEU A 818 58.70 85.30 27.23
C LEU A 818 58.95 85.24 28.73
N VAL A 819 58.56 84.17 29.41
CA VAL A 819 58.69 84.05 30.88
C VAL A 819 60.13 84.23 31.36
N PRO A 820 61.18 83.59 30.78
CA PRO A 820 62.56 83.84 31.17
C PRO A 820 63.03 85.29 30.96
N VAL A 821 62.55 85.96 29.91
CA VAL A 821 62.88 87.38 29.65
C VAL A 821 62.23 88.28 30.70
N LEU A 822 60.96 88.02 31.04
CA LEU A 822 60.26 88.73 32.10
C LEU A 822 60.94 88.52 33.46
N ILE A 823 61.40 87.29 33.76
CA ILE A 823 62.19 87.01 34.98
C ILE A 823 63.47 87.86 34.99
N LYS A 824 64.22 87.89 33.88
CA LYS A 824 65.45 88.70 33.78
C LYS A 824 65.17 90.19 33.93
N ALA A 825 64.10 90.69 33.31
CA ALA A 825 63.65 92.07 33.46
C ALA A 825 63.30 92.42 34.91
N ILE A 826 62.60 91.54 35.63
CA ILE A 826 62.28 91.73 37.05
C ILE A 826 63.56 91.73 37.90
N GLN A 827 64.53 90.87 37.61
CA GLN A 827 65.83 90.87 38.30
C GLN A 827 66.58 92.20 38.12
N GLU A 828 66.68 92.69 36.88
CA GLU A 828 67.31 93.98 36.57
C GLU A 828 66.56 95.16 37.21
N GLN A 829 65.23 95.11 37.21
CA GLN A 829 64.41 96.11 37.90
C GLN A 829 64.66 96.10 39.41
N GLN A 830 64.79 94.92 40.02
CA GLN A 830 65.08 94.78 41.44
C GLN A 830 66.48 95.30 41.78
N GLU A 831 67.49 95.04 40.94
CA GLU A 831 68.84 95.60 41.10
C GLU A 831 68.83 97.13 41.09
N MET A 832 68.07 97.76 40.18
CA MET A 832 67.92 99.22 40.17
C MET A 832 67.19 99.74 41.41
N ILE A 833 66.17 99.03 41.91
CA ILE A 833 65.46 99.41 43.14
C ILE A 833 66.40 99.35 44.35
N GLU A 834 67.21 98.28 44.48
CA GLU A 834 68.19 98.18 45.57
C GLU A 834 69.29 99.23 45.43
N GLY A 835 69.73 99.54 44.21
CA GLY A 835 70.63 100.66 43.94
C GLY A 835 70.06 102.00 44.41
N LEU A 836 68.80 102.30 44.05
CA LEU A 836 68.09 103.50 44.49
C LEU A 836 67.89 103.54 46.02
N LYS A 837 67.58 102.41 46.67
CA LYS A 837 67.51 102.33 48.14
C LYS A 837 68.86 102.63 48.78
N GLY A 838 69.96 102.11 48.23
CA GLY A 838 71.31 102.39 48.69
C GLY A 838 71.68 103.87 48.58
N GLU A 839 71.32 104.51 47.46
CA GLU A 839 71.48 105.96 47.27
C GLU A 839 70.60 106.77 48.24
N ILE A 840 69.37 106.33 48.51
CA ILE A 840 68.49 106.95 49.51
C ILE A 840 69.05 106.79 50.92
N GLU A 841 69.65 105.66 51.26
CA GLU A 841 70.27 105.41 52.57
C GLU A 841 71.57 106.23 52.74
N GLN A 842 72.33 106.41 51.66
CA GLN A 842 73.43 107.39 51.62
C GLN A 842 72.91 108.83 51.77
N MET A 843 71.87 109.23 51.05
CA MET A 843 71.26 110.56 51.18
C MET A 843 70.75 110.81 52.60
N LYS A 844 70.11 109.83 53.25
CA LYS A 844 69.70 109.92 54.65
C LYS A 844 70.89 110.09 55.60
N LYS A 845 71.98 109.32 55.43
CA LYS A 845 73.23 109.52 56.20
C LYS A 845 73.88 110.88 55.98
N THR A 846 73.59 111.54 54.87
CA THR A 846 74.11 112.88 54.54
C THR A 846 73.19 114.00 55.04
N MET A 847 71.92 113.70 55.35
CA MET A 847 70.97 114.63 55.97
C MET A 847 70.97 114.59 57.51
N ASP A 848 71.42 113.47 58.12
CA ASP A 848 71.57 113.33 59.58
C ASP A 848 72.95 113.80 60.11
N LYS A 849 73.77 114.43 59.25
CA LYS A 849 74.98 115.21 59.59
C LYS A 849 74.76 116.67 59.22
#